data_AF-A0A7M2ADK4-F1
#
_entry.id   AF-A0A7M2ADK4-F1
#
_cell.length_a   1.000
_cell.length_b   1.000
_cell.length_c   1.000
_cell.angle_alpha   90.00
_cell.angle_beta   90.00
_cell.angle_gamma   90.00
#
_symmetry.space_group_name_H-M   'P 1'
#
loop_
_entity.id
_entity.type
_entity.pdbx_description
1 polymer ?
#
loop_
_entity_poly.entity_id
_entity_poly.type
_entity_poly.pdbx_seq_one_letter_code
_entity_poly.pdbx_strand_id
1 'polypeptide(L)'
;MILIKCKKILLSLLVISVLIPAWDIGSLYAESSVKTHAYEGLDAMFVLDVSYSMNETDKDRIAEEVIHMFMDMSSGPKTRLGFVAYNDQITSSVPLMDISSSGARNNLRSRVDGLTRSGYTDLGLGLRRGASLLEQSQTDKRKPFMILLSDGETDLRGSSGRTPADSSKDVDKVIEMAQKANYPIYTVGLNRDGTVNPAELERIAQETGGSSFITGSADDLPEIFNRIFADQIQSVLVSVAAVTATGAMQEVTVDIPNSSMADANIIMLSDHAVSEAQLYYQSSNVSFIRSDKYALMKIIRPVKGQFKLKFKGRSGDLVKINLLGNYNVSAVANMATEQPVKGKSITFEASLYDQAVNPKPIQDLNVYKGLEAELIVTPSDGKTERIPLANTGSGFKGNYTFPKSGIYTWGLRIDGPDFYREITPVEVDITNQAPIATGESMVLSKDDSNTEADLSKYFKDANNDPLTYALAKGGSERKLGDAVIEGNILRWSSLHTGSSSIKVTATDSEGASVTADIQLQIHSLREKILLYTGLGLLAAGGIFALYWFVLKPKPVFRGRLEGYFLATANGEDIPVTNWPLTSLERRKVSLSELFDRMDIGVKVPESGRIWLEAGKKETLLVRHDTNCTVVRGRTPVKPRHTEALEYNEKLYITFEDGVTEIEIRYKAIKPSTNIYVGQKKDPQQAMG
;
A
#
# COMPACT_ATOMS: atom_id res chain seq x y z
N MET A 1 0.52 53.33 -21.79
CA MET A 1 0.03 52.20 -22.61
C MET A 1 0.74 50.89 -22.21
N ILE A 2 0.74 50.55 -20.92
CA ILE A 2 1.62 49.53 -20.30
C ILE A 2 0.82 48.44 -19.54
N LEU A 3 -0.52 48.44 -19.62
CA LEU A 3 -1.36 47.55 -18.78
C LEU A 3 -2.06 46.39 -19.50
N ILE A 4 -1.67 46.03 -20.74
CA ILE A 4 -2.39 45.01 -21.53
C ILE A 4 -1.51 43.81 -21.94
N LYS A 5 -0.19 43.82 -21.70
CA LYS A 5 0.71 42.72 -22.12
C LYS A 5 1.10 41.69 -21.06
N CYS A 6 0.69 41.83 -19.79
CA CYS A 6 1.03 40.85 -18.74
C CYS A 6 -0.01 39.73 -18.52
N LYS A 7 -1.13 39.71 -19.27
CA LYS A 7 -2.18 38.70 -19.11
C LYS A 7 -2.09 37.49 -20.05
N LYS A 8 -1.18 37.50 -21.03
CA LYS A 8 -1.07 36.42 -22.04
C LYS A 8 0.13 35.47 -21.84
N ILE A 9 1.10 35.82 -20.99
CA ILE A 9 2.27 34.95 -20.72
C ILE A 9 2.01 34.04 -19.50
N LEU A 10 1.14 34.45 -18.57
CA LEU A 10 0.75 33.63 -17.42
C LEU A 10 -0.26 32.53 -17.76
N LEU A 11 -1.00 32.66 -18.87
CA LEU A 11 -2.01 31.67 -19.29
C LEU A 11 -1.42 30.56 -20.18
N SER A 12 -0.28 30.80 -20.83
CA SER A 12 0.45 29.79 -21.62
C SER A 12 1.32 28.85 -20.79
N LEU A 13 1.62 29.20 -19.52
CA LEU A 13 2.33 28.33 -18.57
C LEU A 13 1.39 27.47 -17.72
N LEU A 14 0.08 27.79 -17.69
CA LEU A 14 -0.92 27.05 -16.92
C LEU A 14 -1.69 25.99 -17.73
N VAL A 15 -1.53 25.97 -19.06
CA VAL A 15 -2.24 25.02 -19.96
C VAL A 15 -1.35 23.85 -20.40
N ILE A 16 -0.04 23.88 -20.13
CA ILE A 16 0.87 22.75 -20.42
C ILE A 16 0.95 21.75 -19.24
N SER A 17 0.46 22.10 -18.05
CA SER A 17 0.46 21.19 -16.89
C SER A 17 -0.78 20.29 -16.77
N VAL A 18 -1.71 20.31 -17.74
CA VAL A 18 -3.01 19.59 -17.65
C VAL A 18 -3.21 18.56 -18.78
N LEU A 19 -2.18 18.31 -19.61
CA LEU A 19 -2.29 17.42 -20.77
C LEU A 19 -1.10 16.46 -20.93
N ILE A 20 -0.55 15.99 -19.81
CA ILE A 20 0.24 14.76 -19.81
C ILE A 20 -0.72 13.68 -19.29
N PRO A 21 -1.16 12.71 -20.11
CA PRO A 21 -1.86 11.55 -19.56
C PRO A 21 -0.94 10.96 -18.49
N ALA A 22 -1.52 10.54 -17.36
CA ALA A 22 -0.83 9.66 -16.45
C ALA A 22 -0.45 8.40 -17.24
N TRP A 23 0.71 8.43 -17.89
CA TRP A 23 1.50 7.23 -18.04
C TRP A 23 1.76 6.83 -16.61
N ASP A 24 0.98 5.84 -16.20
CA ASP A 24 1.34 4.89 -15.18
C ASP A 24 2.79 4.49 -15.50
N ILE A 25 3.74 5.26 -14.96
CA ILE A 25 5.09 4.78 -14.78
C ILE A 25 4.89 3.78 -13.66
N GLY A 26 4.37 2.61 -14.03
CA GLY A 26 4.41 1.43 -13.19
C GLY A 26 5.85 1.42 -12.73
N SER A 27 6.04 1.67 -11.44
CA SER A 27 7.34 1.55 -10.83
C SER A 27 7.82 0.18 -11.25
N LEU A 28 8.84 0.16 -12.10
CA LEU A 28 9.71 -0.99 -12.28
C LEU A 28 10.32 -1.17 -10.90
N TYR A 29 9.56 -1.81 -10.01
CA TYR A 29 10.11 -2.48 -8.85
C TYR A 29 11.16 -3.39 -9.45
N ALA A 30 12.42 -3.15 -9.10
CA ALA A 30 13.45 -4.13 -9.34
C ALA A 30 12.91 -5.43 -8.73
N GLU A 31 12.79 -6.47 -9.56
CA GLU A 31 12.51 -7.81 -9.07
C GLU A 31 13.64 -8.18 -8.11
N SER A 32 13.40 -7.97 -6.83
CA SER A 32 14.19 -8.56 -5.76
C SER A 32 13.85 -10.04 -5.74
N SER A 33 14.45 -10.79 -6.66
CA SER A 33 14.29 -12.23 -6.70
C SER A 33 15.14 -12.86 -5.61
N VAL A 34 14.52 -13.49 -4.61
CA VAL A 34 15.26 -14.44 -3.78
C VAL A 34 15.45 -15.70 -4.63
N LYS A 35 16.56 -15.75 -5.36
CA LYS A 35 16.93 -16.93 -6.12
C LYS A 35 17.32 -18.02 -5.13
N THR A 36 16.48 -19.03 -5.02
CA THR A 36 16.82 -20.27 -4.34
C THR A 36 18.08 -20.85 -4.99
N HIS A 37 19.05 -21.25 -4.17
CA HIS A 37 20.18 -22.04 -4.66
C HIS A 37 19.63 -23.43 -4.99
N ALA A 38 19.14 -23.61 -6.21
CA ALA A 38 18.76 -24.93 -6.71
C ALA A 38 20.02 -25.80 -6.76
N TYR A 39 20.06 -26.87 -5.97
CA TYR A 39 21.17 -27.82 -6.02
C TYR A 39 21.33 -28.35 -7.45
N GLU A 40 22.55 -28.25 -7.98
CA GLU A 40 22.92 -28.70 -9.32
C GLU A 40 23.11 -30.22 -9.40
N GLY A 41 23.05 -30.96 -8.29
CA GLY A 41 23.15 -32.43 -8.26
C GLY A 41 23.12 -33.04 -6.86
N LEU A 42 23.18 -34.38 -6.80
CA LEU A 42 23.08 -35.19 -5.58
C LEU A 42 24.39 -35.93 -5.29
N ASP A 43 24.77 -36.00 -4.02
CA ASP A 43 25.90 -36.78 -3.54
C ASP A 43 25.43 -37.81 -2.51
N ALA A 44 25.42 -39.08 -2.90
CA ALA A 44 24.96 -40.19 -2.07
C ALA A 44 26.15 -40.95 -1.48
N MET A 45 26.23 -41.04 -0.14
CA MET A 45 27.21 -41.88 0.56
C MET A 45 26.51 -43.06 1.23
N PHE A 46 26.82 -44.28 0.80
CA PHE A 46 26.33 -45.50 1.45
C PHE A 46 27.32 -45.98 2.50
N VAL A 47 26.86 -46.28 3.70
CA VAL A 47 27.67 -46.84 4.79
C VAL A 47 27.05 -48.19 5.13
N LEU A 48 27.74 -49.26 4.77
CA LEU A 48 27.24 -50.64 4.82
C LEU A 48 27.98 -51.43 5.88
N ASP A 49 27.20 -52.00 6.80
CA ASP A 49 27.69 -53.05 7.68
C ASP A 49 28.00 -54.33 6.87
N VAL A 50 29.23 -54.82 7.00
CA VAL A 50 29.69 -56.11 6.47
C VAL A 50 30.31 -56.97 7.57
N SER A 51 29.82 -56.83 8.79
CA SER A 51 30.14 -57.70 9.91
C SER A 51 29.68 -59.15 9.66
N TYR A 52 30.11 -60.06 10.53
CA TYR A 52 29.77 -61.47 10.38
C TYR A 52 28.26 -61.75 10.50
N SER A 53 27.51 -61.01 11.35
CA SER A 53 26.06 -61.17 11.55
C SER A 53 25.25 -60.96 10.26
N MET A 54 25.75 -60.12 9.35
CA MET A 54 25.14 -59.86 8.06
C MET A 54 24.98 -61.11 7.20
N ASN A 55 25.76 -62.18 7.43
CA ASN A 55 25.56 -63.46 6.75
C ASN A 55 24.22 -64.13 7.10
N GLU A 56 23.60 -63.77 8.22
CA GLU A 56 22.32 -64.30 8.66
C GLU A 56 21.16 -63.32 8.41
N THR A 57 21.37 -62.02 8.65
CA THR A 57 20.33 -60.99 8.53
C THR A 57 20.02 -60.60 7.08
N ASP A 58 21.03 -60.66 6.19
CA ASP A 58 20.91 -60.33 4.76
C ASP A 58 21.51 -61.44 3.86
N LYS A 59 21.05 -62.68 3.99
CA LYS A 59 21.61 -63.86 3.29
C LYS A 59 21.78 -63.70 1.77
N ASP A 60 20.83 -63.01 1.14
CA ASP A 60 20.77 -62.83 -0.31
C ASP A 60 21.53 -61.58 -0.79
N ARG A 61 22.25 -60.89 0.11
CA ARG A 61 23.02 -59.68 -0.19
C ARG A 61 22.18 -58.54 -0.78
N ILE A 62 20.95 -58.37 -0.29
CA ILE A 62 20.01 -57.34 -0.75
C ILE A 62 20.55 -55.93 -0.46
N ALA A 63 21.35 -55.77 0.59
CA ALA A 63 22.08 -54.54 0.90
C ALA A 63 22.97 -54.04 -0.26
N GLU A 64 23.65 -54.96 -0.92
CA GLU A 64 24.51 -54.68 -2.08
C GLU A 64 23.63 -54.37 -3.31
N GLU A 65 22.51 -55.09 -3.45
CA GLU A 65 21.56 -54.94 -4.56
C GLU A 65 20.84 -53.58 -4.58
N VAL A 66 20.52 -53.00 -3.41
CA VAL A 66 19.89 -51.67 -3.37
C VAL A 66 20.82 -50.54 -3.81
N ILE A 67 22.15 -50.72 -3.70
CA ILE A 67 23.13 -49.79 -4.28
C ILE A 67 23.10 -49.88 -5.81
N HIS A 68 23.02 -51.10 -6.36
CA HIS A 68 22.82 -51.32 -7.79
C HIS A 68 21.54 -50.66 -8.28
N MET A 69 20.43 -50.85 -7.55
CA MET A 69 19.15 -50.23 -7.84
C MET A 69 19.25 -48.70 -7.86
N PHE A 70 19.91 -48.10 -6.87
CA PHE A 70 20.14 -46.66 -6.84
C PHE A 70 20.92 -46.17 -8.07
N MET A 71 21.97 -46.88 -8.48
CA MET A 71 22.75 -46.55 -9.67
C MET A 71 21.92 -46.63 -10.96
N ASP A 72 20.97 -47.57 -11.05
CA ASP A 72 20.12 -47.78 -12.22
C ASP A 72 18.96 -46.79 -12.30
N MET A 73 18.36 -46.45 -11.17
CA MET A 73 17.37 -45.38 -11.07
C MET A 73 17.99 -44.00 -11.31
N SER A 74 19.24 -43.81 -10.93
CA SER A 74 19.95 -42.55 -11.15
C SER A 74 20.37 -42.38 -12.62
N SER A 75 19.88 -41.31 -13.24
CA SER A 75 20.00 -41.11 -14.68
C SER A 75 20.22 -39.65 -15.01
N GLY A 76 21.47 -39.22 -14.89
CA GLY A 76 21.88 -37.89 -15.29
C GLY A 76 23.33 -37.59 -14.90
N PRO A 77 23.96 -36.58 -15.51
CA PRO A 77 25.32 -36.14 -15.22
C PRO A 77 25.46 -35.43 -13.85
N LYS A 78 24.47 -35.61 -12.96
CA LYS A 78 24.30 -34.81 -11.75
C LYS A 78 24.25 -35.65 -10.47
N THR A 79 24.45 -36.96 -10.51
CA THR A 79 24.53 -37.79 -9.30
C THR A 79 25.94 -38.36 -9.11
N ARG A 80 26.49 -38.24 -7.90
CA ARG A 80 27.69 -38.96 -7.48
C ARG A 80 27.34 -39.95 -6.40
N LEU A 81 28.01 -41.10 -6.43
CA LEU A 81 27.87 -42.15 -5.44
C LEU A 81 29.23 -42.51 -4.87
N GLY A 82 29.28 -42.68 -3.56
CA GLY A 82 30.38 -43.27 -2.83
C GLY A 82 29.85 -44.31 -1.85
N PHE A 83 30.72 -45.17 -1.37
CA PHE A 83 30.34 -46.10 -0.30
C PHE A 83 31.49 -46.40 0.66
N VAL A 84 31.14 -46.82 1.86
CA VAL A 84 32.02 -47.34 2.90
C VAL A 84 31.43 -48.66 3.37
N ALA A 85 32.21 -49.73 3.25
CA ALA A 85 31.91 -51.01 3.89
C ALA A 85 32.74 -51.11 5.17
N TYR A 86 32.10 -51.43 6.28
CA TYR A 86 32.75 -51.49 7.58
C TYR A 86 32.35 -52.75 8.36
N ASN A 87 33.27 -53.18 9.22
CA ASN A 87 33.06 -54.12 10.31
C ASN A 87 33.65 -53.47 11.57
N ASP A 88 34.53 -54.12 12.34
CA ASP A 88 35.35 -53.47 13.36
C ASP A 88 36.53 -52.66 12.76
N GLN A 89 36.63 -52.63 11.43
CA GLN A 89 37.56 -51.88 10.59
C GLN A 89 36.86 -51.37 9.32
N ILE A 90 37.53 -50.54 8.52
CA ILE A 90 37.06 -50.19 7.16
C ILE A 90 37.59 -51.23 6.19
N THR A 91 36.72 -52.11 5.68
CA THR A 91 37.08 -53.18 4.73
C THR A 91 37.21 -52.66 3.31
N SER A 92 36.37 -51.72 2.91
CA SER A 92 36.42 -51.06 1.60
C SER A 92 35.83 -49.66 1.67
N SER A 93 36.38 -48.72 0.92
CA SER A 93 35.74 -47.41 0.73
C SER A 93 36.04 -46.85 -0.65
N VAL A 94 35.03 -46.24 -1.25
CA VAL A 94 35.13 -45.55 -2.54
C VAL A 94 34.63 -44.11 -2.34
N PRO A 95 35.44 -43.08 -2.70
CA PRO A 95 34.99 -41.70 -2.64
C PRO A 95 33.84 -41.44 -3.62
N LEU A 96 33.22 -40.27 -3.53
CA LEU A 96 32.15 -39.88 -4.46
C LEU A 96 32.65 -39.88 -5.91
N MET A 97 32.04 -40.74 -6.74
CA MET A 97 32.31 -40.84 -8.18
C MET A 97 31.04 -40.52 -8.96
N ASP A 98 31.19 -39.83 -10.10
CA ASP A 98 30.08 -39.56 -11.02
C ASP A 98 29.61 -40.86 -11.69
N ILE A 99 28.36 -41.22 -11.44
CA ILE A 99 27.75 -42.47 -11.94
C ILE A 99 27.13 -42.33 -13.33
N SER A 100 27.30 -41.17 -13.99
CA SER A 100 26.95 -41.00 -15.40
C SER A 100 27.98 -41.65 -16.35
N SER A 101 29.23 -41.81 -15.89
CA SER A 101 30.25 -42.55 -16.62
C SER A 101 30.05 -44.05 -16.46
N SER A 102 29.90 -44.77 -17.58
CA SER A 102 29.78 -46.23 -17.59
C SER A 102 30.99 -46.92 -16.93
N GLY A 103 32.19 -46.36 -17.08
CA GLY A 103 33.40 -46.89 -16.43
C GLY A 103 33.38 -46.75 -14.91
N ALA A 104 32.99 -45.57 -14.39
CA ALA A 104 32.87 -45.34 -12.96
C ALA A 104 31.75 -46.19 -12.35
N ARG A 105 30.61 -46.28 -13.03
CA ARG A 105 29.48 -47.13 -12.64
C ARG A 105 29.90 -48.60 -12.55
N ASN A 106 30.60 -49.13 -13.56
CA ASN A 106 31.07 -50.53 -13.54
C ASN A 106 32.12 -50.78 -12.45
N ASN A 107 32.99 -49.80 -12.16
CA ASN A 107 33.96 -49.91 -11.06
C ASN A 107 33.27 -50.02 -9.70
N LEU A 108 32.30 -49.13 -9.44
CA LEU A 108 31.50 -49.17 -8.23
C LEU A 108 30.78 -50.51 -8.09
N ARG A 109 30.12 -51.00 -9.15
CA ARG A 109 29.46 -52.31 -9.15
C ARG A 109 30.38 -53.44 -8.73
N SER A 110 31.52 -53.58 -9.42
CA SER A 110 32.48 -54.64 -9.14
C SER A 110 33.07 -54.57 -7.73
N ARG A 111 33.20 -53.37 -7.14
CA ARG A 111 33.69 -53.22 -5.76
C ARG A 111 32.63 -53.57 -4.72
N VAL A 112 31.35 -53.32 -5.02
CA VAL A 112 30.22 -53.73 -4.17
C VAL A 112 30.07 -55.26 -4.21
N ASP A 113 30.11 -55.87 -5.40
CA ASP A 113 30.01 -57.33 -5.56
C ASP A 113 31.16 -58.10 -4.88
N GLY A 114 32.32 -57.45 -4.75
CA GLY A 114 33.52 -58.01 -4.11
C GLY A 114 33.54 -57.92 -2.59
N LEU A 115 32.50 -57.40 -1.94
CA LEU A 115 32.47 -57.25 -0.49
C LEU A 115 32.39 -58.60 0.23
N THR A 116 33.15 -58.71 1.32
CA THR A 116 33.24 -59.90 2.16
C THR A 116 32.77 -59.61 3.57
N ARG A 117 31.90 -60.46 4.11
CA ARG A 117 31.30 -60.29 5.43
C ARG A 117 32.09 -61.01 6.51
N SER A 118 32.64 -60.28 7.47
CA SER A 118 33.51 -60.83 8.50
C SER A 118 33.73 -59.84 9.65
N GLY A 119 34.25 -60.33 10.78
CA GLY A 119 34.61 -59.48 11.92
C GLY A 119 33.40 -59.04 12.73
N TYR A 120 33.66 -58.07 13.62
CA TYR A 120 32.64 -57.49 14.49
C TYR A 120 32.14 -56.16 13.92
N THR A 121 31.53 -55.27 14.72
CA THR A 121 30.79 -54.10 14.20
C THR A 121 31.20 -52.82 14.93
N ASP A 122 31.78 -51.86 14.21
CA ASP A 122 32.06 -50.50 14.70
C ASP A 122 31.30 -49.45 13.86
N LEU A 123 30.06 -49.18 14.26
CA LEU A 123 29.16 -48.25 13.57
C LEU A 123 29.74 -46.83 13.50
N GLY A 124 30.34 -46.35 14.60
CA GLY A 124 30.96 -45.03 14.67
C GLY A 124 32.12 -44.89 13.68
N LEU A 125 32.97 -45.91 13.55
CA LEU A 125 34.08 -45.93 12.59
C LEU A 125 33.59 -45.83 11.15
N GLY A 126 32.59 -46.62 10.78
CA GLY A 126 31.97 -46.62 9.45
C GLY A 126 31.39 -45.24 9.10
N LEU A 127 30.55 -44.70 9.99
CA LEU A 127 29.95 -43.38 9.85
C LEU A 127 30.99 -42.27 9.74
N ARG A 128 32.03 -42.30 10.60
CA ARG A 128 33.11 -41.31 10.60
C ARG A 128 33.83 -41.28 9.26
N ARG A 129 34.10 -42.45 8.68
CA ARG A 129 34.73 -42.55 7.36
C ARG A 129 33.82 -42.03 6.25
N GLY A 130 32.53 -42.37 6.27
CA GLY A 130 31.54 -41.86 5.32
C GLY A 130 31.42 -40.34 5.35
N ALA A 131 31.30 -39.76 6.55
CA ALA A 131 31.22 -38.32 6.76
C ALA A 131 32.48 -37.60 6.28
N SER A 132 33.67 -38.19 6.53
CA SER A 132 34.94 -37.64 6.05
C SER A 132 35.03 -37.62 4.52
N LEU A 133 34.46 -38.61 3.83
CA LEU A 133 34.43 -38.65 2.36
C LEU A 133 33.45 -37.63 1.76
N LEU A 134 32.31 -37.40 2.43
CA LEU A 134 31.38 -36.31 2.06
C LEU A 134 32.03 -34.94 2.25
N GLU A 135 32.72 -34.73 3.38
CA GLU A 135 33.40 -33.46 3.70
C GLU A 135 34.51 -33.13 2.68
N GLN A 136 35.27 -34.12 2.22
CA GLN A 136 36.33 -33.94 1.22
C GLN A 136 35.80 -33.49 -0.16
N SER A 137 34.50 -33.66 -0.40
CA SER A 137 33.87 -33.41 -1.69
C SER A 137 33.18 -32.04 -1.78
N GLN A 138 33.27 -31.22 -0.73
CA GLN A 138 32.54 -29.95 -0.55
C GLN A 138 32.52 -29.08 -1.82
N THR A 139 31.39 -29.16 -2.53
CA THR A 139 30.99 -28.22 -3.57
C THR A 139 29.63 -27.70 -3.16
N ASP A 140 29.52 -26.40 -2.86
CA ASP A 140 28.33 -25.72 -2.31
C ASP A 140 27.05 -25.86 -3.17
N LYS A 141 27.17 -26.48 -4.34
CA LYS A 141 26.12 -26.60 -5.34
C LYS A 141 25.48 -27.98 -5.39
N ARG A 142 25.82 -28.91 -4.49
CA ARG A 142 25.31 -30.29 -4.53
C ARG A 142 24.69 -30.66 -3.19
N LYS A 143 23.60 -31.41 -3.23
CA LYS A 143 22.87 -31.88 -2.04
C LYS A 143 23.48 -33.20 -1.57
N PRO A 144 24.21 -33.23 -0.44
CA PRO A 144 24.73 -34.47 0.11
C PRO A 144 23.64 -35.19 0.90
N PHE A 145 23.76 -36.51 1.01
CA PHE A 145 23.06 -37.32 2.01
C PHE A 145 23.82 -38.63 2.25
N MET A 146 23.56 -39.25 3.39
CA MET A 146 24.15 -40.53 3.76
C MET A 146 23.06 -41.56 4.05
N ILE A 147 23.29 -42.81 3.68
CA ILE A 147 22.43 -43.95 4.05
C ILE A 147 23.30 -44.94 4.82
N LEU A 148 22.98 -45.14 6.09
CA LEU A 148 23.57 -46.17 6.96
C LEU A 148 22.69 -47.41 6.94
N LEU A 149 23.30 -48.57 6.69
CA LEU A 149 22.68 -49.88 6.88
C LEU A 149 23.44 -50.64 7.96
N SER A 150 22.72 -51.12 8.99
CA SER A 150 23.29 -51.87 10.13
C SER A 150 22.33 -52.98 10.55
N ASP A 151 22.84 -54.13 11.01
CA ASP A 151 22.01 -55.24 11.49
C ASP A 151 22.11 -55.52 13.00
N GLY A 152 22.96 -54.78 13.73
CA GLY A 152 23.13 -54.95 15.16
C GLY A 152 23.69 -53.70 15.87
N GLU A 153 23.84 -53.81 17.19
CA GLU A 153 24.56 -52.86 18.04
C GLU A 153 26.07 -52.89 17.75
N THR A 154 26.77 -51.80 18.06
CA THR A 154 28.24 -51.77 18.07
C THR A 154 28.77 -52.91 18.95
N ASP A 155 29.45 -53.86 18.31
CA ASP A 155 30.09 -55.00 18.94
C ASP A 155 31.59 -54.93 18.70
N LEU A 156 32.35 -54.70 19.76
CA LEU A 156 33.80 -54.53 19.71
C LEU A 156 34.51 -55.60 20.54
N ARG A 157 33.99 -56.83 20.53
CA ARG A 157 34.60 -58.01 21.17
C ARG A 157 35.95 -58.45 20.53
N GLY A 158 36.34 -57.82 19.42
CA GLY A 158 37.58 -58.10 18.67
C GLY A 158 38.83 -57.35 19.14
N SER A 159 39.91 -57.46 18.37
CA SER A 159 41.24 -56.89 18.69
C SER A 159 41.51 -55.51 18.07
N SER A 160 40.47 -54.74 17.72
CA SER A 160 40.61 -53.43 17.05
C SER A 160 41.24 -52.35 17.94
N GLY A 161 41.30 -52.57 19.26
CA GLY A 161 41.82 -51.61 20.24
C GLY A 161 40.88 -50.43 20.50
N ARG A 162 39.68 -50.43 19.90
CA ARG A 162 38.63 -49.43 20.09
C ARG A 162 37.58 -49.93 21.09
N THR A 163 36.96 -49.00 21.79
CA THR A 163 35.88 -49.30 22.75
C THR A 163 34.53 -48.81 22.22
N PRO A 164 33.39 -49.33 22.73
CA PRO A 164 32.06 -48.80 22.38
C PRO A 164 31.93 -47.29 22.65
N ALA A 165 32.62 -46.77 23.67
CA ALA A 165 32.66 -45.34 23.96
C ALA A 165 33.39 -44.53 22.88
N ASP A 166 34.39 -45.10 22.20
CA ASP A 166 35.06 -44.44 21.07
C ASP A 166 34.17 -44.42 19.83
N SER A 167 33.45 -45.52 19.56
CA SER A 167 32.41 -45.57 18.52
C SER A 167 31.33 -44.51 18.77
N SER A 168 30.79 -44.42 19.99
CA SER A 168 29.78 -43.41 20.35
C SER A 168 30.28 -41.97 20.17
N LYS A 169 31.54 -41.68 20.51
CA LYS A 169 32.14 -40.34 20.25
C LYS A 169 32.23 -40.04 18.76
N ASP A 170 32.57 -41.04 17.95
CA ASP A 170 32.61 -40.89 16.50
C ASP A 170 31.20 -40.61 15.94
N VAL A 171 30.16 -41.26 16.47
CA VAL A 171 28.75 -40.99 16.13
C VAL A 171 28.38 -39.53 16.44
N ASP A 172 28.64 -39.06 17.66
CA ASP A 172 28.34 -37.67 18.06
C ASP A 172 29.03 -36.67 17.13
N LYS A 173 30.30 -36.93 16.81
CA LYS A 173 31.06 -36.07 15.91
C LYS A 173 30.58 -36.13 14.46
N VAL A 174 29.97 -37.23 14.03
CA VAL A 174 29.33 -37.34 12.71
C VAL A 174 28.04 -36.55 12.66
N ILE A 175 27.22 -36.59 13.72
CA ILE A 175 26.01 -35.77 13.84
C ILE A 175 26.38 -34.28 13.74
N GLU A 176 27.40 -33.84 14.50
CA GLU A 176 27.90 -32.45 14.42
C GLU A 176 28.35 -32.06 13.00
N MET A 177 29.07 -32.96 12.31
CA MET A 177 29.50 -32.73 10.92
C MET A 177 28.31 -32.61 9.96
N ALA A 178 27.31 -33.48 10.11
CA ALA A 178 26.12 -33.50 9.27
C ALA A 178 25.25 -32.25 9.48
N GLN A 179 25.07 -31.82 10.74
CA GLN A 179 24.37 -30.57 11.09
C GLN A 179 25.09 -29.36 10.50
N LYS A 180 26.43 -29.29 10.66
CA LYS A 180 27.23 -28.18 10.13
C LYS A 180 27.20 -28.11 8.60
N ALA A 181 27.22 -29.25 7.93
CA ALA A 181 27.18 -29.34 6.47
C ALA A 181 25.74 -29.42 5.91
N ASN A 182 24.72 -29.40 6.77
CA ASN A 182 23.30 -29.47 6.45
C ASN A 182 22.94 -30.63 5.50
N TYR A 183 23.27 -31.86 5.88
CA TYR A 183 22.84 -33.06 5.14
C TYR A 183 22.18 -34.13 6.04
N PRO A 184 21.16 -34.84 5.53
CA PRO A 184 20.50 -35.89 6.27
C PRO A 184 21.28 -37.21 6.26
N ILE A 185 21.21 -37.94 7.39
CA ILE A 185 21.63 -39.34 7.49
C ILE A 185 20.37 -40.20 7.65
N TYR A 186 20.10 -41.06 6.67
CA TYR A 186 19.07 -42.09 6.77
C TYR A 186 19.67 -43.33 7.40
N THR A 187 18.95 -43.95 8.32
CA THR A 187 19.40 -45.18 8.98
C THR A 187 18.43 -46.32 8.67
N VAL A 188 18.98 -47.48 8.36
CA VAL A 188 18.21 -48.69 8.05
C VAL A 188 18.74 -49.84 8.92
N GLY A 189 17.92 -50.26 9.88
CA GLY A 189 18.23 -51.32 10.84
C GLY A 189 17.58 -52.66 10.45
N LEU A 190 18.37 -53.70 10.23
CA LEU A 190 17.90 -55.07 9.99
C LEU A 190 17.74 -55.83 11.30
N ASN A 191 16.56 -55.74 11.91
CA ASN A 191 16.28 -56.28 13.24
C ASN A 191 15.71 -57.72 13.20
N ARG A 192 16.46 -58.64 12.59
CA ARG A 192 16.02 -60.06 12.47
C ARG A 192 16.01 -60.79 13.83
N ASP A 193 16.97 -60.48 14.70
CA ASP A 193 17.22 -61.20 15.96
C ASP A 193 17.02 -60.35 17.23
N GLY A 194 16.60 -59.10 17.09
CA GLY A 194 16.37 -58.19 18.21
C GLY A 194 17.59 -57.42 18.68
N THR A 195 18.74 -57.53 18.00
CA THR A 195 20.03 -56.97 18.45
C THR A 195 20.31 -55.55 17.94
N VAL A 196 19.51 -55.04 17.01
CA VAL A 196 19.61 -53.64 16.55
C VAL A 196 19.33 -52.70 17.72
N ASN A 197 20.08 -51.61 17.83
CA ASN A 197 19.80 -50.50 18.74
C ASN A 197 18.95 -49.43 18.03
N PRO A 198 17.61 -49.45 18.13
CA PRO A 198 16.77 -48.56 17.34
C PRO A 198 16.91 -47.11 17.82
N ALA A 199 17.14 -46.90 19.12
CA ALA A 199 17.27 -45.58 19.71
C ALA A 199 18.50 -44.83 19.17
N GLU A 200 19.63 -45.52 19.00
CA GLU A 200 20.83 -44.90 18.40
C GLU A 200 20.61 -44.55 16.93
N LEU A 201 20.01 -45.46 16.14
CA LEU A 201 19.71 -45.21 14.72
C LEU A 201 18.69 -44.09 14.52
N GLU A 202 17.65 -44.04 15.37
CA GLU A 202 16.66 -42.96 15.38
C GLU A 202 17.30 -41.62 15.76
N ARG A 203 18.18 -41.59 16.76
CA ARG A 203 18.90 -40.39 17.17
C ARG A 203 19.72 -39.81 16.03
N ILE A 204 20.54 -40.64 15.38
CA ILE A 204 21.39 -40.23 14.24
C ILE A 204 20.54 -39.62 13.12
N ALA A 205 19.43 -40.28 12.78
CA ALA A 205 18.55 -39.81 11.72
C ALA A 205 17.85 -38.49 12.10
N GLN A 206 17.23 -38.42 13.28
CA GLN A 206 16.45 -37.26 13.71
C GLN A 206 17.32 -36.02 13.88
N GLU A 207 18.49 -36.14 14.52
CA GLU A 207 19.38 -34.99 14.79
C GLU A 207 20.04 -34.44 13.52
N THR A 208 20.06 -35.21 12.42
CA THR A 208 20.62 -34.81 11.13
C THR A 208 19.57 -34.47 10.07
N GLY A 209 18.28 -34.61 10.39
CA GLY A 209 17.17 -34.34 9.46
C GLY A 209 16.85 -35.49 8.49
N GLY A 210 17.36 -36.69 8.74
CA GLY A 210 17.00 -37.91 8.02
C GLY A 210 15.85 -38.70 8.70
N SER A 211 15.64 -39.92 8.23
CA SER A 211 14.64 -40.85 8.80
C SER A 211 15.25 -42.22 9.09
N SER A 212 14.80 -42.84 10.18
CA SER A 212 15.19 -44.19 10.60
C SER A 212 14.13 -45.20 10.19
N PHE A 213 14.58 -46.34 9.67
CA PHE A 213 13.73 -47.45 9.24
C PHE A 213 14.22 -48.73 9.90
N ILE A 214 13.35 -49.40 10.65
CA ILE A 214 13.63 -50.70 11.26
C ILE A 214 12.75 -51.75 10.59
N THR A 215 13.36 -52.81 10.06
CA THR A 215 12.64 -53.94 9.45
C THR A 215 13.14 -55.27 10.01
N GLY A 216 12.26 -56.27 10.06
CA GLY A 216 12.62 -57.65 10.40
C GLY A 216 13.17 -58.48 9.24
N SER A 217 13.11 -57.99 7.99
CA SER A 217 13.61 -58.69 6.80
C SER A 217 14.37 -57.77 5.85
N ALA A 218 15.47 -58.28 5.30
CA ALA A 218 16.21 -57.61 4.23
C ALA A 218 15.38 -57.45 2.95
N ASP A 219 14.32 -58.24 2.75
CA ASP A 219 13.44 -58.13 1.58
C ASP A 219 12.69 -56.79 1.50
N ASP A 220 12.59 -56.05 2.61
CA ASP A 220 11.97 -54.72 2.63
C ASP A 220 12.93 -53.60 2.17
N LEU A 221 14.24 -53.87 2.10
CA LEU A 221 15.26 -52.87 1.75
C LEU A 221 15.00 -52.15 0.43
N PRO A 222 14.60 -52.82 -0.68
CA PRO A 222 14.30 -52.13 -1.92
C PRO A 222 13.19 -51.09 -1.77
N GLU A 223 12.14 -51.38 -0.98
CA GLU A 223 11.05 -50.42 -0.75
C GLU A 223 11.53 -49.23 0.09
N ILE A 224 12.29 -49.48 1.15
CA ILE A 224 12.87 -48.43 2.01
C ILE A 224 13.77 -47.50 1.19
N PHE A 225 14.68 -48.06 0.39
CA PHE A 225 15.62 -47.27 -0.41
C PHE A 225 14.92 -46.48 -1.51
N ASN A 226 13.85 -47.01 -2.10
CA ASN A 226 13.03 -46.25 -3.05
C ASN A 226 12.36 -45.03 -2.39
N ARG A 227 11.91 -45.16 -1.13
CA ARG A 227 11.35 -44.03 -0.37
C ARG A 227 12.42 -42.98 -0.06
N ILE A 228 13.61 -43.42 0.38
CA ILE A 228 14.74 -42.51 0.64
C ILE A 228 15.13 -41.78 -0.66
N PHE A 229 15.25 -42.50 -1.77
CA PHE A 229 15.60 -41.90 -3.06
C PHE A 229 14.53 -40.91 -3.53
N ALA A 230 13.24 -41.26 -3.40
CA ALA A 230 12.14 -40.37 -3.71
C ALA A 230 12.22 -39.05 -2.92
N ASP A 231 12.44 -39.12 -1.61
CA ASP A 231 12.60 -37.94 -0.75
C ASP A 231 13.82 -37.08 -1.16
N GLN A 232 14.94 -37.71 -1.52
CA GLN A 232 16.13 -36.99 -1.96
C GLN A 232 15.95 -36.19 -3.24
N ILE A 233 15.21 -36.75 -4.21
CA ILE A 233 14.86 -36.08 -5.47
C ILE A 233 13.57 -35.23 -5.38
N GLN A 234 13.00 -35.12 -4.17
CA GLN A 234 11.71 -34.46 -3.90
C GLN A 234 10.58 -34.99 -4.81
N SER A 235 10.53 -36.30 -5.01
CA SER A 235 9.46 -36.99 -5.75
C SER A 235 8.58 -37.78 -4.79
N VAL A 236 7.39 -38.13 -5.26
CA VAL A 236 6.51 -39.09 -4.59
C VAL A 236 6.65 -40.45 -5.28
N LEU A 237 6.77 -41.51 -4.50
CA LEU A 237 6.71 -42.88 -5.01
C LEU A 237 5.25 -43.28 -5.21
N VAL A 238 4.79 -43.27 -6.46
CA VAL A 238 3.38 -43.52 -6.79
C VAL A 238 3.15 -45.03 -6.91
N SER A 239 2.27 -45.59 -6.08
CA SER A 239 1.87 -47.00 -6.20
C SER A 239 0.94 -47.18 -7.39
N VAL A 240 1.35 -47.96 -8.38
CA VAL A 240 0.58 -48.22 -9.59
C VAL A 240 -0.31 -49.45 -9.40
N ALA A 241 0.26 -50.55 -8.92
CA ALA A 241 -0.46 -51.79 -8.66
C ALA A 241 0.31 -52.71 -7.71
N ALA A 242 -0.41 -53.61 -7.05
CA ALA A 242 0.15 -54.77 -6.38
C ALA A 242 -0.58 -56.02 -6.89
N VAL A 243 0.14 -56.89 -7.59
CA VAL A 243 -0.46 -58.01 -8.34
C VAL A 243 0.21 -59.32 -7.94
N THR A 244 -0.58 -60.31 -7.51
CA THR A 244 -0.07 -61.67 -7.35
C THR A 244 0.19 -62.29 -8.73
N ALA A 245 1.44 -62.69 -8.95
CA ALA A 245 1.88 -63.28 -10.19
C ALA A 245 1.31 -64.70 -10.35
N THR A 246 0.89 -65.01 -11.58
CA THR A 246 0.30 -66.30 -11.95
C THR A 246 1.28 -67.23 -12.67
N GLY A 247 2.50 -66.75 -12.96
CA GLY A 247 3.46 -67.41 -13.85
C GLY A 247 3.21 -67.16 -15.34
N ALA A 248 2.03 -66.62 -15.70
CA ALA A 248 1.71 -66.17 -17.05
C ALA A 248 1.98 -64.66 -17.22
N MET A 249 1.95 -64.18 -18.46
CA MET A 249 2.02 -62.74 -18.76
C MET A 249 0.78 -62.03 -18.21
N GLN A 250 0.99 -60.98 -17.42
CA GLN A 250 -0.04 -60.12 -16.84
C GLN A 250 0.12 -58.69 -17.33
N GLU A 251 -0.98 -57.95 -17.39
CA GLU A 251 -1.00 -56.57 -17.89
C GLU A 251 -1.50 -55.61 -16.79
N VAL A 252 -0.79 -54.51 -16.60
CA VAL A 252 -1.16 -53.38 -15.74
C VAL A 252 -1.10 -52.09 -16.55
N THR A 253 -2.00 -51.17 -16.24
CA THR A 253 -2.00 -49.83 -16.87
C THR A 253 -1.20 -48.88 -15.98
N VAL A 254 -0.17 -48.25 -16.54
CA VAL A 254 0.64 -47.23 -15.88
C VAL A 254 0.21 -45.87 -16.41
N ASP A 255 -0.14 -44.94 -15.53
CA ASP A 255 -0.50 -43.56 -15.89
C ASP A 255 0.71 -42.64 -15.69
N ILE A 256 1.11 -41.93 -16.75
CA ILE A 256 2.13 -40.88 -16.69
C ILE A 256 1.39 -39.52 -16.69
N PRO A 257 1.42 -38.78 -15.58
CA PRO A 257 0.51 -37.65 -15.36
C PRO A 257 0.84 -36.40 -16.19
N ASN A 258 2.11 -36.18 -16.51
CA ASN A 258 2.59 -35.02 -17.27
C ASN A 258 3.87 -35.36 -18.07
N SER A 259 4.31 -34.45 -18.94
CA SER A 259 5.51 -34.67 -19.79
C SER A 259 6.75 -33.92 -19.29
N SER A 260 6.72 -33.44 -18.04
CA SER A 260 7.78 -32.60 -17.45
C SER A 260 8.83 -33.40 -16.67
N MET A 261 8.64 -34.71 -16.56
CA MET A 261 9.65 -35.62 -16.03
C MET A 261 10.88 -35.65 -16.95
N ALA A 262 12.07 -35.60 -16.36
CA ALA A 262 13.32 -35.88 -17.05
C ALA A 262 13.44 -37.37 -17.38
N ASP A 263 13.07 -38.22 -16.41
CA ASP A 263 12.95 -39.66 -16.58
C ASP A 263 11.88 -40.23 -15.63
N ALA A 264 11.22 -41.30 -16.06
CA ALA A 264 10.29 -42.08 -15.25
C ALA A 264 10.86 -43.48 -15.00
N ASN A 265 10.88 -43.89 -13.73
CA ASN A 265 11.34 -45.20 -13.29
C ASN A 265 10.12 -46.02 -12.86
N ILE A 266 9.74 -47.02 -13.64
CA ILE A 266 8.72 -48.00 -13.30
C ILE A 266 9.41 -49.17 -12.62
N ILE A 267 9.26 -49.24 -11.30
CA ILE A 267 9.96 -50.15 -10.41
C ILE A 267 9.02 -51.30 -10.08
N MET A 268 9.45 -52.53 -10.35
CA MET A 268 8.76 -53.76 -10.01
C MET A 268 9.56 -54.48 -8.93
N LEU A 269 8.98 -54.59 -7.74
CA LEU A 269 9.56 -55.32 -6.61
C LEU A 269 8.82 -56.65 -6.43
N SER A 270 9.58 -57.72 -6.26
CA SER A 270 9.04 -59.07 -6.05
C SER A 270 10.08 -59.94 -5.36
N ASP A 271 9.62 -60.97 -4.64
CA ASP A 271 10.49 -61.90 -3.92
C ASP A 271 11.47 -62.65 -4.84
N HIS A 272 11.04 -62.92 -6.08
CA HIS A 272 11.88 -63.48 -7.14
C HIS A 272 11.90 -62.60 -8.39
N ALA A 273 12.96 -62.78 -9.19
CA ALA A 273 13.19 -62.06 -10.43
C ALA A 273 11.97 -62.05 -11.37
N VAL A 274 11.56 -60.85 -11.80
CA VAL A 274 10.60 -60.70 -12.89
C VAL A 274 11.27 -61.12 -14.19
N SER A 275 10.79 -62.21 -14.77
CA SER A 275 11.46 -62.91 -15.88
C SER A 275 11.43 -62.14 -17.19
N GLU A 276 10.31 -61.47 -17.47
CA GLU A 276 10.05 -60.70 -18.69
C GLU A 276 9.22 -59.47 -18.32
N ALA A 277 9.57 -58.31 -18.87
CA ALA A 277 8.73 -57.13 -18.83
C ALA A 277 8.84 -56.34 -20.14
N GLN A 278 7.70 -55.88 -20.65
CA GLN A 278 7.60 -55.08 -21.85
C GLN A 278 6.56 -53.98 -21.65
N LEU A 279 6.93 -52.75 -21.99
CA LEU A 279 6.00 -51.64 -22.05
C LEU A 279 5.67 -51.30 -23.48
N TYR A 280 4.38 -51.23 -23.77
CA TYR A 280 3.88 -50.75 -25.05
C TYR A 280 3.93 -49.22 -25.04
N TYR A 281 5.12 -48.70 -25.29
CA TYR A 281 5.44 -47.29 -25.32
C TYR A 281 5.90 -46.87 -26.72
N GLN A 282 5.40 -45.74 -27.23
CA GLN A 282 5.67 -45.30 -28.60
C GLN A 282 7.03 -44.60 -28.77
N SER A 283 8.03 -44.87 -27.92
CA SER A 283 9.35 -44.23 -28.03
C SER A 283 10.52 -45.21 -27.90
N SER A 284 11.62 -44.91 -28.59
CA SER A 284 12.89 -45.64 -28.53
C SER A 284 13.70 -45.37 -27.25
N ASN A 285 13.16 -44.63 -26.29
CA ASN A 285 13.87 -44.10 -25.12
C ASN A 285 13.58 -44.88 -23.83
N VAL A 286 13.24 -46.17 -23.97
CA VAL A 286 12.94 -47.06 -22.84
C VAL A 286 14.09 -48.04 -22.64
N SER A 287 14.66 -48.10 -21.44
CA SER A 287 15.61 -49.14 -21.04
C SER A 287 14.96 -50.08 -20.02
N PHE A 288 15.24 -51.37 -20.15
CA PHE A 288 14.84 -52.38 -19.19
C PHE A 288 16.09 -52.89 -18.47
N ILE A 289 16.04 -52.86 -17.15
CA ILE A 289 17.10 -53.28 -16.25
C ILE A 289 16.51 -54.37 -15.36
N ARG A 290 17.22 -55.50 -15.29
CA ARG A 290 16.77 -56.67 -14.56
C ARG A 290 17.79 -57.04 -13.50
N SER A 291 17.27 -57.34 -12.32
CA SER A 291 17.97 -57.90 -11.16
C SER A 291 17.18 -59.10 -10.62
N ASP A 292 17.75 -59.81 -9.66
CA ASP A 292 17.09 -60.88 -8.93
C ASP A 292 16.05 -60.38 -7.92
N LYS A 293 16.19 -59.14 -7.42
CA LYS A 293 15.31 -58.54 -6.40
C LYS A 293 14.43 -57.39 -6.91
N TYR A 294 14.75 -56.83 -8.07
CA TYR A 294 13.90 -55.84 -8.73
C TYR A 294 13.97 -55.93 -10.25
N ALA A 295 12.98 -55.37 -10.91
CA ALA A 295 13.04 -55.04 -12.32
C ALA A 295 12.68 -53.58 -12.49
N LEU A 296 13.49 -52.85 -13.25
CA LEU A 296 13.32 -51.43 -13.48
C LEU A 296 13.15 -51.19 -14.97
N MET A 297 12.14 -50.40 -15.29
CA MET A 297 11.98 -49.88 -16.63
C MET A 297 12.04 -48.37 -16.59
N LYS A 298 13.03 -47.83 -17.27
CA LYS A 298 13.32 -46.41 -17.29
C LYS A 298 12.91 -45.82 -18.64
N ILE A 299 12.16 -44.72 -18.59
CA ILE A 299 11.71 -43.98 -19.76
C ILE A 299 12.35 -42.59 -19.69
N ILE A 300 13.19 -42.25 -20.66
CA ILE A 300 13.79 -40.90 -20.74
C ILE A 300 12.82 -39.96 -21.45
N ARG A 301 12.52 -38.82 -20.81
CA ARG A 301 11.58 -37.79 -21.27
C ARG A 301 10.21 -38.39 -21.65
N PRO A 302 9.48 -38.96 -20.68
CA PRO A 302 8.20 -39.58 -20.97
C PRO A 302 7.16 -38.53 -21.39
N VAL A 303 6.31 -38.90 -22.35
CA VAL A 303 5.08 -38.20 -22.69
C VAL A 303 3.93 -38.64 -21.77
N LYS A 304 3.06 -37.69 -21.45
CA LYS A 304 1.81 -37.91 -20.71
C LYS A 304 0.92 -38.95 -21.40
N GLY A 305 0.32 -39.86 -20.63
CA GLY A 305 -0.65 -40.83 -21.13
C GLY A 305 -0.72 -42.11 -20.31
N GLN A 306 -1.61 -43.00 -20.72
CA GLN A 306 -1.78 -44.33 -20.12
C GLN A 306 -1.12 -45.39 -20.99
N PHE A 307 -0.28 -46.21 -20.38
CA PHE A 307 0.53 -47.21 -21.08
C PHE A 307 0.32 -48.59 -20.48
N LYS A 308 0.38 -49.62 -21.33
CA LYS A 308 0.24 -51.00 -20.91
C LYS A 308 1.60 -51.59 -20.60
N LEU A 309 1.83 -51.93 -19.34
CA LEU A 309 2.97 -52.70 -18.87
C LEU A 309 2.56 -54.16 -18.84
N LYS A 310 3.26 -55.01 -19.60
CA LYS A 310 3.16 -56.46 -19.47
C LYS A 310 4.37 -57.01 -18.75
N PHE A 311 4.15 -57.91 -17.80
CA PHE A 311 5.22 -58.53 -17.03
C PHE A 311 4.89 -59.98 -16.70
N LYS A 312 5.92 -60.74 -16.34
CA LYS A 312 5.82 -62.15 -15.94
C LYS A 312 6.67 -62.40 -14.69
N GLY A 313 5.98 -62.47 -13.56
CA GLY A 313 6.54 -62.90 -12.28
C GLY A 313 6.42 -64.40 -12.08
N ARG A 314 7.08 -64.92 -11.03
CA ARG A 314 6.93 -66.31 -10.61
C ARG A 314 5.55 -66.51 -9.96
N SER A 315 4.89 -67.62 -10.26
CA SER A 315 3.56 -67.91 -9.71
C SER A 315 3.56 -67.90 -8.18
N GLY A 316 2.66 -67.12 -7.58
CA GLY A 316 2.52 -66.97 -6.13
C GLY A 316 3.17 -65.70 -5.57
N ASP A 317 4.14 -65.12 -6.27
CA ASP A 317 4.84 -63.93 -5.79
C ASP A 317 3.96 -62.69 -5.86
N LEU A 318 4.09 -61.78 -4.90
CA LEU A 318 3.49 -60.45 -4.99
C LEU A 318 4.43 -59.54 -5.78
N VAL A 319 3.94 -58.96 -6.88
CA VAL A 319 4.67 -57.96 -7.67
C VAL A 319 4.11 -56.57 -7.35
N LYS A 320 4.88 -55.77 -6.61
CA LYS A 320 4.58 -54.36 -6.33
C LYS A 320 5.14 -53.50 -7.46
N ILE A 321 4.29 -52.72 -8.12
CA ILE A 321 4.64 -51.86 -9.24
C ILE A 321 4.48 -50.41 -8.80
N ASN A 322 5.58 -49.67 -8.83
CA ASN A 322 5.62 -48.26 -8.46
C ASN A 322 6.17 -47.42 -9.60
N LEU A 323 5.74 -46.17 -9.67
CA LEU A 323 6.26 -45.15 -10.58
C LEU A 323 7.00 -44.09 -9.75
N LEU A 324 8.25 -43.85 -10.11
CA LEU A 324 9.06 -42.78 -9.54
C LEU A 324 9.53 -41.83 -10.65
N GLY A 325 9.00 -40.61 -10.65
CA GLY A 325 9.32 -39.58 -11.63
C GLY A 325 10.49 -38.71 -11.14
N ASN A 326 11.53 -38.57 -11.96
CA ASN A 326 12.57 -37.59 -11.72
C ASN A 326 12.26 -36.32 -12.51
N TYR A 327 12.29 -35.16 -11.84
CA TYR A 327 11.85 -33.88 -12.37
C TYR A 327 12.98 -32.86 -12.33
N ASN A 328 13.36 -32.33 -13.50
CA ASN A 328 14.32 -31.23 -13.61
C ASN A 328 13.66 -29.87 -13.36
N VAL A 329 12.90 -29.78 -12.27
CA VAL A 329 12.11 -28.61 -11.89
C VAL A 329 12.56 -28.12 -10.52
N SER A 330 12.62 -26.82 -10.31
CA SER A 330 12.82 -26.17 -9.01
C SER A 330 11.67 -25.23 -8.69
N ALA A 331 11.41 -25.00 -7.40
CA ALA A 331 10.51 -23.94 -6.97
C ALA A 331 11.28 -22.65 -6.72
N VAL A 332 10.70 -21.54 -7.17
CA VAL A 332 11.18 -20.19 -6.89
C VAL A 332 10.04 -19.42 -6.26
N ALA A 333 10.34 -18.71 -5.17
CA ALA A 333 9.39 -17.90 -4.43
C ALA A 333 9.96 -16.49 -4.25
N ASN A 334 9.09 -15.50 -4.39
CA ASN A 334 9.43 -14.10 -4.22
C ASN A 334 8.48 -13.45 -3.21
N MET A 335 9.05 -12.64 -2.34
CA MET A 335 8.32 -11.72 -1.48
C MET A 335 8.32 -10.34 -2.15
N ALA A 336 7.18 -9.66 -2.19
CA ALA A 336 7.00 -8.42 -2.97
C ALA A 336 7.80 -7.19 -2.46
N THR A 337 8.53 -7.30 -1.35
CA THR A 337 9.34 -6.23 -0.76
C THR A 337 10.60 -6.80 -0.10
N GLU A 338 11.73 -6.08 -0.17
CA GLU A 338 12.95 -6.42 0.57
C GLU A 338 12.98 -5.83 1.99
N GLN A 339 12.12 -4.84 2.26
CA GLN A 339 12.06 -4.12 3.53
C GLN A 339 10.66 -4.30 4.12
N PRO A 340 10.34 -5.52 4.59
CA PRO A 340 9.04 -5.80 5.15
C PRO A 340 8.85 -5.08 6.49
N VAL A 341 7.65 -4.58 6.68
CA VAL A 341 7.23 -3.89 7.90
C VAL A 341 6.07 -4.68 8.49
N LYS A 342 6.07 -4.83 9.82
CA LYS A 342 4.97 -5.51 10.52
C LYS A 342 3.62 -4.85 10.21
N GLY A 343 2.52 -5.60 10.35
CA GLY A 343 1.16 -5.08 10.16
C GLY A 343 0.78 -4.79 8.70
N LYS A 344 1.74 -4.65 7.79
CA LYS A 344 1.48 -4.53 6.35
C LYS A 344 1.33 -5.91 5.71
N SER A 345 0.31 -6.03 4.87
CA SER A 345 0.10 -7.24 4.07
C SER A 345 1.12 -7.30 2.95
N ILE A 346 1.85 -8.42 2.86
CA ILE A 346 2.90 -8.65 1.89
C ILE A 346 2.48 -9.80 0.98
N THR A 347 2.61 -9.59 -0.32
CA THR A 347 2.34 -10.62 -1.33
C THR A 347 3.54 -11.53 -1.52
N PHE A 348 3.26 -12.83 -1.55
CA PHE A 348 4.19 -13.89 -1.92
C PHE A 348 3.74 -14.52 -3.23
N GLU A 349 4.67 -14.68 -4.15
CA GLU A 349 4.44 -15.31 -5.45
C GLU A 349 5.44 -16.45 -5.64
N ALA A 350 4.97 -17.59 -6.11
CA ALA A 350 5.81 -18.75 -6.37
C ALA A 350 5.51 -19.38 -7.72
N SER A 351 6.53 -19.95 -8.35
CA SER A 351 6.40 -20.65 -9.63
C SER A 351 7.50 -21.70 -9.80
N LEU A 352 7.28 -22.62 -10.74
CA LEU A 352 8.19 -23.68 -11.07
C LEU A 352 9.09 -23.27 -12.25
N TYR A 353 10.39 -23.55 -12.12
CA TYR A 353 11.41 -23.27 -13.12
C TYR A 353 12.14 -24.55 -13.54
N ASP A 354 12.69 -24.58 -14.75
CA ASP A 354 13.62 -25.63 -15.16
C ASP A 354 14.97 -25.51 -14.42
N GLN A 355 15.64 -26.64 -14.24
CA GLN A 355 16.97 -26.70 -13.60
C GLN A 355 18.13 -26.56 -14.62
N ALA A 356 17.91 -25.78 -15.69
CA ALA A 356 18.96 -25.47 -16.67
C ALA A 356 19.93 -24.40 -16.13
N VAL A 357 21.09 -24.23 -16.79
CA VAL A 357 22.08 -23.20 -16.45
C VAL A 357 21.46 -21.78 -16.45
N ASN A 358 20.45 -21.58 -17.29
CA ASN A 358 19.60 -20.39 -17.29
C ASN A 358 18.15 -20.85 -17.01
N PRO A 359 17.70 -20.83 -15.74
CA PRO A 359 16.39 -21.30 -15.35
C PRO A 359 15.28 -20.56 -16.11
N LYS A 360 14.37 -21.30 -16.75
CA LYS A 360 13.17 -20.72 -17.38
C LYS A 360 11.91 -21.21 -16.68
N PRO A 361 10.84 -20.40 -16.63
CA PRO A 361 9.56 -20.85 -16.10
C PRO A 361 9.06 -22.09 -16.86
N ILE A 362 8.52 -23.07 -16.13
CA ILE A 362 7.91 -24.25 -16.74
C ILE A 362 6.69 -23.84 -17.58
N GLN A 363 6.72 -24.18 -18.88
CA GLN A 363 5.66 -23.82 -19.82
C GLN A 363 4.49 -24.82 -19.83
N ASP A 364 4.69 -26.05 -19.38
CA ASP A 364 3.64 -27.07 -19.31
C ASP A 364 2.69 -26.77 -18.14
N LEU A 365 1.55 -26.13 -18.44
CA LEU A 365 0.52 -25.81 -17.44
C LEU A 365 -0.11 -27.05 -16.78
N ASN A 366 -0.01 -28.24 -17.38
CA ASN A 366 -0.53 -29.46 -16.75
C ASN A 366 0.24 -29.82 -15.48
N VAL A 367 1.50 -29.39 -15.33
CA VAL A 367 2.31 -29.64 -14.13
C VAL A 367 1.67 -28.99 -12.91
N TYR A 368 1.06 -27.81 -13.07
CA TYR A 368 0.41 -27.09 -11.97
C TYR A 368 -0.93 -27.68 -11.56
N LYS A 369 -1.49 -28.63 -12.35
CA LYS A 369 -2.80 -29.19 -12.08
C LYS A 369 -2.74 -30.14 -10.88
N GLY A 370 -3.51 -29.82 -9.84
CA GLY A 370 -3.55 -30.63 -8.61
C GLY A 370 -2.37 -30.38 -7.68
N LEU A 371 -1.55 -29.35 -7.94
CA LEU A 371 -0.56 -28.88 -6.98
C LEU A 371 -1.19 -27.93 -5.97
N GLU A 372 -0.77 -28.08 -4.72
CA GLU A 372 -1.11 -27.23 -3.58
C GLU A 372 0.17 -26.63 -3.04
N ALA A 373 0.15 -25.35 -2.65
CA ALA A 373 1.34 -24.69 -2.11
C ALA A 373 1.06 -24.06 -0.76
N GLU A 374 2.02 -24.16 0.15
CA GLU A 374 2.01 -23.57 1.47
C GLU A 374 3.24 -22.68 1.66
N LEU A 375 3.00 -21.45 2.10
CA LEU A 375 4.02 -20.60 2.69
C LEU A 375 4.24 -21.04 4.14
N ILE A 376 5.49 -21.30 4.49
CA ILE A 376 5.89 -21.74 5.83
C ILE A 376 6.60 -20.57 6.49
N VAL A 377 6.06 -20.01 7.58
CA VAL A 377 6.66 -18.85 8.28
C VAL A 377 6.99 -19.25 9.71
N THR A 378 8.24 -19.08 10.13
CA THR A 378 8.70 -19.41 11.50
C THR A 378 9.34 -18.19 12.14
N PRO A 379 8.73 -17.62 13.20
CA PRO A 379 9.38 -16.60 14.02
C PRO A 379 10.57 -17.19 14.79
N SER A 380 11.62 -16.41 15.04
CA SER A 380 12.81 -16.88 15.78
C SER A 380 12.50 -17.38 17.21
N ASP A 381 11.43 -16.87 17.82
CA ASP A 381 10.99 -17.18 19.19
C ASP A 381 9.65 -17.92 19.24
N GLY A 382 9.11 -18.32 18.09
CA GLY A 382 7.71 -18.72 17.94
C GLY A 382 7.52 -20.08 17.30
N LYS A 383 6.25 -20.40 17.02
CA LYS A 383 5.86 -21.61 16.31
C LYS A 383 5.73 -21.34 14.82
N THR A 384 6.06 -22.34 14.02
CA THR A 384 5.85 -22.31 12.57
C THR A 384 4.36 -22.23 12.21
N GLU A 385 4.03 -21.31 11.32
CA GLU A 385 2.72 -21.15 10.67
C GLU A 385 2.79 -21.65 9.23
N ARG A 386 1.70 -22.27 8.75
CA ARG A 386 1.54 -22.73 7.37
C ARG A 386 0.34 -22.05 6.74
N ILE A 387 0.56 -21.36 5.63
CA ILE A 387 -0.43 -20.51 4.98
C ILE A 387 -0.63 -21.00 3.55
N PRO A 388 -1.84 -21.44 3.15
CA PRO A 388 -2.08 -21.89 1.79
C PRO A 388 -1.97 -20.74 0.79
N LEU A 389 -1.31 -20.99 -0.34
CA LEU A 389 -1.23 -20.08 -1.48
C LEU A 389 -2.22 -20.52 -2.56
N ALA A 390 -2.86 -19.56 -3.21
CA ALA A 390 -3.81 -19.83 -4.28
C ALA A 390 -3.06 -20.22 -5.57
N ASN A 391 -3.40 -21.37 -6.15
CA ASN A 391 -2.89 -21.81 -7.44
C ASN A 391 -3.51 -20.97 -8.57
N THR A 392 -2.68 -20.26 -9.34
CA THR A 392 -3.10 -19.37 -10.43
C THR A 392 -3.16 -20.08 -11.79
N GLY A 393 -2.82 -21.37 -11.85
CA GLY A 393 -2.71 -22.18 -13.06
C GLY A 393 -1.31 -22.18 -13.70
N SER A 394 -0.48 -21.19 -13.37
CA SER A 394 0.93 -21.08 -13.81
C SER A 394 1.88 -20.70 -12.67
N GLY A 395 1.42 -20.79 -11.42
CA GLY A 395 2.12 -20.37 -10.22
C GLY A 395 1.20 -20.35 -9.01
N PHE A 396 1.67 -19.75 -7.93
CA PHE A 396 0.95 -19.63 -6.66
C PHE A 396 1.08 -18.21 -6.13
N LYS A 397 0.01 -17.71 -5.52
CA LYS A 397 -0.02 -16.37 -4.94
C LYS A 397 -0.78 -16.35 -3.63
N GLY A 398 -0.25 -15.64 -2.65
CA GLY A 398 -0.93 -15.42 -1.38
C GLY A 398 -0.38 -14.20 -0.67
N ASN A 399 -1.04 -13.81 0.41
CA ASN A 399 -0.62 -12.67 1.22
C ASN A 399 -0.40 -13.12 2.65
N TYR A 400 0.60 -12.54 3.31
CA TYR A 400 0.86 -12.74 4.73
C TYR A 400 1.14 -11.40 5.40
N THR A 401 0.69 -11.25 6.65
CA THR A 401 0.93 -10.05 7.46
C THR A 401 1.68 -10.48 8.71
N PHE A 402 2.92 -10.02 8.85
CA PHE A 402 3.73 -10.30 10.04
C PHE A 402 3.14 -9.58 11.25
N PRO A 403 2.82 -10.28 12.34
CA PRO A 403 2.11 -9.68 13.48
C PRO A 403 3.00 -8.83 14.37
N LYS A 404 4.32 -9.07 14.38
CA LYS A 404 5.30 -8.37 15.24
C LYS A 404 6.61 -8.15 14.49
N SER A 405 7.37 -7.13 14.92
CA SER A 405 8.76 -6.99 14.46
C SER A 405 9.66 -8.09 15.01
N GLY A 406 10.78 -8.34 14.32
CA GLY A 406 11.77 -9.35 14.70
C GLY A 406 12.25 -10.19 13.52
N ILE A 407 13.09 -11.18 13.83
CA ILE A 407 13.66 -12.08 12.84
C ILE A 407 12.70 -13.24 12.57
N TYR A 408 12.42 -13.49 11.31
CA TYR A 408 11.62 -14.62 10.84
C TYR A 408 12.42 -15.40 9.82
N THR A 409 12.08 -16.68 9.68
CA THR A 409 12.42 -17.46 8.50
C THR A 409 11.15 -17.79 7.74
N TRP A 410 11.18 -17.70 6.42
CA TRP A 410 10.07 -18.13 5.59
C TRP A 410 10.53 -19.09 4.50
N GLY A 411 9.70 -20.06 4.19
CA GLY A 411 9.92 -21.07 3.16
C GLY A 411 8.64 -21.33 2.37
N LEU A 412 8.74 -22.22 1.40
CA LEU A 412 7.66 -22.61 0.51
C LEU A 412 7.72 -24.12 0.33
N ARG A 413 6.56 -24.76 0.43
CA ARG A 413 6.36 -26.15 0.04
C ARG A 413 5.24 -26.23 -1.00
N ILE A 414 5.49 -26.88 -2.12
CA ILE A 414 4.52 -27.18 -3.17
C ILE A 414 4.35 -28.70 -3.16
N ASP A 415 3.19 -29.20 -2.78
CA ASP A 415 2.85 -30.62 -2.79
C ASP A 415 2.04 -30.97 -4.04
N GLY A 416 2.28 -32.16 -4.58
CA GLY A 416 1.60 -32.70 -5.75
C GLY A 416 1.41 -34.22 -5.64
N PRO A 417 0.65 -34.82 -6.56
CA PRO A 417 0.36 -36.26 -6.51
C PRO A 417 1.58 -37.15 -6.75
N ASP A 418 2.59 -36.65 -7.46
CA ASP A 418 3.73 -37.41 -7.96
C ASP A 418 5.09 -36.74 -7.69
N PHE A 419 5.10 -35.49 -7.24
CA PHE A 419 6.30 -34.81 -6.74
C PHE A 419 5.92 -33.71 -5.74
N TYR A 420 6.91 -33.23 -4.99
CA TYR A 420 6.79 -32.02 -4.19
C TYR A 420 8.02 -31.13 -4.39
N ARG A 421 7.96 -29.86 -4.05
CA ARG A 421 9.13 -28.97 -4.06
C ARG A 421 9.16 -28.14 -2.81
N GLU A 422 10.34 -28.05 -2.23
CA GLU A 422 10.58 -27.21 -1.06
C GLU A 422 11.79 -26.32 -1.31
N ILE A 423 11.68 -25.06 -0.91
CA ILE A 423 12.78 -24.10 -0.99
C ILE A 423 13.54 -24.06 0.34
N THR A 424 14.82 -23.72 0.28
CA THR A 424 15.59 -23.39 1.47
C THR A 424 14.96 -22.18 2.17
N PRO A 425 14.67 -22.26 3.49
CA PRO A 425 14.15 -21.13 4.24
C PRO A 425 15.04 -19.89 4.14
N VAL A 426 14.40 -18.73 4.06
CA VAL A 426 15.03 -17.42 3.89
C VAL A 426 14.81 -16.63 5.17
N GLU A 427 15.89 -16.15 5.78
CA GLU A 427 15.80 -15.25 6.93
C GLU A 427 15.41 -13.84 6.47
N VAL A 428 14.54 -13.20 7.25
CA VAL A 428 14.05 -11.85 7.01
C VAL A 428 13.88 -11.10 8.33
N ASP A 429 14.35 -9.87 8.37
CA ASP A 429 14.14 -8.95 9.49
C ASP A 429 12.89 -8.09 9.24
N ILE A 430 11.86 -8.30 10.07
CA ILE A 430 10.62 -7.54 10.01
C ILE A 430 10.78 -6.31 10.89
N THR A 431 10.77 -5.14 10.28
CA THR A 431 10.96 -3.89 11.01
C THR A 431 9.64 -3.29 11.48
N ASN A 432 9.72 -2.45 12.52
CA ASN A 432 8.64 -1.56 12.92
C ASN A 432 8.93 -0.13 12.41
N GLN A 433 7.91 0.60 11.96
CA GLN A 433 8.03 2.00 11.57
C GLN A 433 7.45 2.89 12.67
N ALA A 434 8.23 3.87 13.14
CA ALA A 434 7.75 4.81 14.14
C ALA A 434 6.62 5.70 13.57
N PRO A 435 5.67 6.14 14.40
CA PRO A 435 4.65 7.09 13.98
C PRO A 435 5.28 8.42 13.51
N ILE A 436 4.57 9.12 12.63
CA ILE A 436 4.95 10.43 12.12
C ILE A 436 3.90 11.48 12.49
N ALA A 437 4.34 12.70 12.81
CA ALA A 437 3.44 13.82 13.00
C ALA A 437 3.04 14.42 11.63
N THR A 438 1.77 14.78 11.48
CA THR A 438 1.23 15.34 10.21
C THR A 438 1.65 16.79 9.98
N GLY A 439 2.04 17.50 11.04
CA GLY A 439 2.40 18.93 10.99
C GLY A 439 1.19 19.87 10.95
N GLU A 440 -0.03 19.34 11.12
CA GLU A 440 -1.25 20.15 11.18
C GLU A 440 -1.30 21.03 12.43
N SER A 441 -1.80 22.26 12.28
CA SER A 441 -2.05 23.18 13.39
C SER A 441 -3.46 23.00 13.93
N MET A 442 -3.61 23.10 15.24
CA MET A 442 -4.88 23.00 15.93
C MET A 442 -5.46 24.38 16.20
N VAL A 443 -6.71 24.59 15.77
CA VAL A 443 -7.45 25.84 15.99
C VAL A 443 -8.64 25.56 16.89
N LEU A 444 -8.73 26.25 18.03
CA LEU A 444 -9.78 26.07 19.03
C LEU A 444 -10.49 27.41 19.31
N SER A 445 -11.78 27.35 19.68
CA SER A 445 -12.48 28.51 20.21
C SER A 445 -12.54 28.46 21.73
N LYS A 446 -12.25 29.59 22.39
CA LYS A 446 -12.42 29.74 23.84
C LYS A 446 -13.89 29.61 24.28
N ASP A 447 -14.81 29.89 23.38
CA ASP A 447 -16.25 29.98 23.67
C ASP A 447 -17.00 28.65 23.45
N ASP A 448 -16.31 27.59 22.99
CA ASP A 448 -16.89 26.25 22.85
C ASP A 448 -16.99 25.54 24.20
N SER A 449 -18.13 24.90 24.47
CA SER A 449 -18.41 24.23 25.74
C SER A 449 -17.63 22.93 25.97
N ASN A 450 -16.96 22.41 24.93
CA ASN A 450 -16.22 21.15 24.99
C ASN A 450 -14.99 21.23 24.08
N THR A 451 -13.87 21.68 24.63
CA THR A 451 -12.61 21.79 23.89
C THR A 451 -11.89 20.45 23.95
N GLU A 452 -12.29 19.60 23.03
CA GLU A 452 -11.70 18.28 22.79
C GLU A 452 -11.02 18.29 21.42
N ALA A 453 -9.83 17.72 21.34
CA ALA A 453 -9.17 17.47 20.06
C ALA A 453 -8.75 16.00 19.96
N ASP A 454 -9.08 15.39 18.83
CA ASP A 454 -8.68 14.03 18.51
C ASP A 454 -7.25 14.02 17.98
N LEU A 455 -6.34 13.39 18.73
CA LEU A 455 -4.91 13.29 18.43
C LEU A 455 -4.62 12.39 17.21
N SER A 456 -5.54 11.52 16.81
CA SER A 456 -5.38 10.66 15.62
C SER A 456 -5.30 11.45 14.30
N LYS A 457 -5.70 12.73 14.30
CA LYS A 457 -5.55 13.63 13.16
C LYS A 457 -4.12 14.20 13.02
N TYR A 458 -3.39 14.25 14.13
CA TYR A 458 -2.10 14.92 14.22
C TYR A 458 -0.91 13.95 14.15
N PHE A 459 -1.16 12.65 14.34
CA PHE A 459 -0.17 11.59 14.21
C PHE A 459 -0.71 10.50 13.31
N LYS A 460 0.13 9.99 12.40
CA LYS A 460 -0.17 8.84 11.56
C LYS A 460 0.92 7.81 11.71
N ASP A 461 0.52 6.56 11.74
CA ASP A 461 1.43 5.44 11.71
C ASP A 461 1.46 4.84 10.30
N ALA A 462 2.66 4.54 9.78
CA ALA A 462 2.79 4.08 8.41
C ALA A 462 2.34 2.63 8.23
N ASN A 463 2.37 1.81 9.28
CA ASN A 463 1.89 0.43 9.35
C ASN A 463 0.53 0.31 10.06
N ASN A 464 -0.14 1.44 10.32
CA ASN A 464 -1.44 1.52 10.99
C ASN A 464 -1.47 0.85 12.37
N ASP A 465 -0.37 0.91 13.11
CA ASP A 465 -0.35 0.47 14.50
C ASP A 465 -1.27 1.33 15.37
N PRO A 466 -1.91 0.76 16.41
CA PRO A 466 -2.60 1.53 17.44
C PRO A 466 -1.60 2.45 18.17
N LEU A 467 -1.93 3.73 18.26
CA LEU A 467 -1.10 4.73 18.92
C LEU A 467 -1.61 5.07 20.32
N THR A 468 -0.68 5.26 21.24
CA THR A 468 -0.90 5.81 22.56
C THR A 468 -0.24 7.19 22.66
N TYR A 469 -0.87 8.11 23.39
CA TYR A 469 -0.43 9.50 23.45
C TYR A 469 -0.09 9.91 24.87
N ALA A 470 1.01 10.64 25.03
CA ALA A 470 1.43 11.20 26.30
C ALA A 470 1.89 12.65 26.14
N LEU A 471 1.64 13.47 27.17
CA LEU A 471 2.20 14.83 27.22
C LEU A 471 3.66 14.75 27.64
N ALA A 472 4.54 15.37 26.86
CA ALA A 472 5.96 15.40 27.19
C ALA A 472 6.21 16.23 28.47
N LYS A 473 7.10 15.75 29.35
CA LYS A 473 7.45 16.45 30.60
C LYS A 473 8.00 17.85 30.27
N GLY A 474 7.29 18.89 30.74
CA GLY A 474 7.62 20.30 30.50
C GLY A 474 6.93 20.95 29.30
N GLY A 475 5.96 20.28 28.67
CA GLY A 475 5.33 20.68 27.41
C GLY A 475 4.11 21.60 27.47
N SER A 476 3.64 22.01 28.65
CA SER A 476 2.73 23.15 28.77
C SER A 476 3.52 24.35 29.26
N GLU A 477 3.94 25.23 28.34
CA GLU A 477 4.16 26.61 28.76
C GLU A 477 2.87 27.06 29.43
N ARG A 478 2.94 27.46 30.70
CA ARG A 478 1.83 27.82 31.62
C ARG A 478 0.89 28.94 31.13
N LYS A 479 0.81 29.21 29.83
CA LYS A 479 0.13 30.36 29.25
C LYS A 479 -1.28 30.06 28.73
N LEU A 480 -1.63 28.81 28.41
CA LEU A 480 -2.91 28.52 27.74
C LEU A 480 -3.92 27.67 28.54
N GLY A 481 -3.49 26.75 29.42
CA GLY A 481 -4.37 25.86 30.19
C GLY A 481 -3.70 24.58 30.65
N ASP A 482 -4.32 23.84 31.59
CA ASP A 482 -3.93 22.46 31.87
C ASP A 482 -4.59 21.52 30.85
N ALA A 483 -3.78 20.74 30.16
CA ALA A 483 -4.24 19.76 29.19
C ALA A 483 -4.09 18.35 29.77
N VAL A 484 -5.05 17.48 29.50
CA VAL A 484 -5.04 16.07 29.90
C VAL A 484 -5.37 15.23 28.68
N ILE A 485 -4.68 14.10 28.52
CA ILE A 485 -4.95 13.14 27.46
C ILE A 485 -5.71 11.95 28.08
N GLU A 486 -6.87 11.65 27.52
CA GLU A 486 -7.67 10.46 27.84
C GLU A 486 -7.89 9.66 26.56
N GLY A 487 -7.18 8.53 26.42
CA GLY A 487 -7.16 7.76 25.17
C GLY A 487 -6.59 8.60 24.02
N ASN A 488 -7.43 8.86 23.01
CA ASN A 488 -7.05 9.66 21.82
C ASN A 488 -7.45 11.12 21.94
N ILE A 489 -8.15 11.51 23.01
CA ILE A 489 -8.73 12.85 23.15
C ILE A 489 -7.86 13.69 24.06
N LEU A 490 -7.40 14.82 23.52
CA LEU A 490 -6.78 15.90 24.27
C LEU A 490 -7.89 16.84 24.78
N ARG A 491 -8.00 16.96 26.10
CA ARG A 491 -8.97 17.82 26.80
C ARG A 491 -8.25 19.00 27.47
N TRP A 492 -8.85 20.18 27.44
CA TRP A 492 -8.35 21.35 28.19
C TRP A 492 -9.30 21.72 29.32
N SER A 493 -8.75 22.01 30.50
CA SER A 493 -9.52 22.47 31.66
C SER A 493 -9.82 23.97 31.65
N SER A 494 -9.00 24.76 30.94
CA SER A 494 -9.13 26.21 30.82
C SER A 494 -8.40 26.69 29.57
N LEU A 495 -9.01 27.58 28.77
CA LEU A 495 -8.37 28.13 27.56
C LEU A 495 -8.18 29.64 27.67
N HIS A 496 -6.96 30.09 27.38
CA HIS A 496 -6.63 31.50 27.21
C HIS A 496 -6.45 31.82 25.73
N THR A 497 -6.92 32.98 25.27
CA THR A 497 -6.74 33.43 23.89
C THR A 497 -5.26 33.66 23.61
N GLY A 498 -4.75 33.16 22.48
CA GLY A 498 -3.34 33.30 22.12
C GLY A 498 -2.83 32.22 21.16
N SER A 499 -1.53 32.25 20.90
CA SER A 499 -0.81 31.20 20.15
C SER A 499 0.29 30.60 21.02
N SER A 500 0.42 29.28 21.00
CA SER A 500 1.52 28.54 21.65
C SER A 500 1.61 27.14 21.03
N SER A 501 2.51 26.29 21.50
CA SER A 501 2.59 24.88 21.09
C SER A 501 2.33 23.94 22.25
N ILE A 502 1.99 22.69 21.94
CA ILE A 502 1.94 21.59 22.90
C ILE A 502 2.81 20.44 22.41
N LYS A 503 3.65 19.91 23.29
CA LYS A 503 4.47 18.72 22.99
C LYS A 503 3.72 17.45 23.33
N VAL A 504 3.37 16.71 22.28
CA VAL A 504 2.73 15.41 22.41
C VAL A 504 3.68 14.35 21.87
N THR A 505 3.86 13.28 22.65
CA THR A 505 4.56 12.07 22.24
C THR A 505 3.52 11.03 21.84
N ALA A 506 3.58 10.56 20.60
CA ALA A 506 2.82 9.40 20.13
C ALA A 506 3.73 8.19 20.12
N THR A 507 3.28 7.08 20.71
CA THR A 507 4.02 5.82 20.84
C THR A 507 3.18 4.68 20.29
N ASP A 508 3.77 3.86 19.44
CA ASP A 508 3.12 2.65 18.91
C ASP A 508 3.11 1.49 19.91
N SER A 509 2.54 0.36 19.49
CA SER A 509 2.40 -0.84 20.32
C SER A 509 3.72 -1.52 20.71
N GLU A 510 4.81 -1.26 19.98
CA GLU A 510 6.14 -1.86 20.22
C GLU A 510 7.14 -0.84 20.82
N GLY A 511 6.66 0.35 21.16
CA GLY A 511 7.40 1.37 21.90
C GLY A 511 8.17 2.37 21.03
N ALA A 512 8.11 2.29 19.70
CA ALA A 512 8.68 3.35 18.87
C ALA A 512 7.77 4.59 18.94
N SER A 513 8.39 5.76 19.00
CA SER A 513 7.66 6.99 19.31
C SER A 513 8.20 8.20 18.58
N VAL A 514 7.33 9.19 18.40
CA VAL A 514 7.65 10.51 17.88
C VAL A 514 7.13 11.56 18.85
N THR A 515 7.93 12.59 19.11
CA THR A 515 7.50 13.76 19.88
C THR A 515 7.43 14.96 18.95
N ALA A 516 6.27 15.60 18.89
CA ALA A 516 6.04 16.75 18.01
C ALA A 516 5.41 17.94 18.76
N ASP A 517 5.79 19.13 18.32
CA ASP A 517 5.21 20.41 18.74
C ASP A 517 3.99 20.72 17.87
N ILE A 518 2.79 20.51 18.40
CA ILE A 518 1.54 20.86 17.71
C ILE A 518 1.25 22.35 17.97
N GLN A 519 1.15 23.13 16.90
CA GLN A 519 0.84 24.57 17.00
C GLN A 519 -0.64 24.76 17.35
N LEU A 520 -0.91 25.58 18.37
CA LEU A 520 -2.24 25.90 18.89
C LEU A 520 -2.58 27.36 18.61
N GLN A 521 -3.75 27.62 18.03
CA GLN A 521 -4.35 28.95 17.92
C GLN A 521 -5.72 28.97 18.58
N ILE A 522 -5.86 29.79 19.63
CA ILE A 522 -7.13 29.93 20.37
C ILE A 522 -7.71 31.32 20.10
N HIS A 523 -8.92 31.36 19.54
CA HIS A 523 -9.64 32.60 19.25
C HIS A 523 -10.86 32.78 20.18
N SER A 524 -11.28 34.04 20.41
CA SER A 524 -12.55 34.35 21.07
C SER A 524 -13.54 35.02 20.11
N LEU A 525 -14.80 34.62 20.18
CA LEU A 525 -15.91 35.22 19.41
C LEU A 525 -16.17 36.68 19.79
N ARG A 526 -15.76 37.13 20.99
CA ARG A 526 -15.93 38.53 21.42
C ARG A 526 -15.23 39.53 20.48
N GLU A 527 -14.08 39.17 19.93
CA GLU A 527 -13.34 40.03 19.00
C GLU A 527 -14.09 40.22 17.67
N LYS A 528 -14.72 39.15 17.15
CA LYS A 528 -15.55 39.22 15.94
C LYS A 528 -16.82 40.05 16.18
N ILE A 529 -17.49 39.88 17.31
CA ILE A 529 -18.70 40.64 17.67
C ILE A 529 -18.39 42.14 17.78
N LEU A 530 -17.26 42.53 18.38
CA LEU A 530 -16.82 43.92 18.46
C LEU A 530 -16.53 44.53 17.08
N LEU A 531 -15.93 43.77 16.17
CA LEU A 531 -15.65 44.23 14.81
C LEU A 531 -16.93 44.49 14.01
N TYR A 532 -17.89 43.56 14.06
CA TYR A 532 -19.15 43.69 13.31
C TYR A 532 -20.05 44.79 13.87
N THR A 533 -20.08 45.00 15.19
CA THR A 533 -20.81 46.12 15.79
C THR A 533 -20.21 47.48 15.39
N GLY A 534 -18.88 47.59 15.32
CA GLY A 534 -18.19 48.79 14.83
C GLY A 534 -18.51 49.14 13.37
N LEU A 535 -18.52 48.14 12.48
CA LEU A 535 -18.88 48.30 11.07
C LEU A 535 -20.35 48.73 10.89
N GLY A 536 -21.27 48.17 11.69
CA GLY A 536 -22.68 48.54 11.66
C GLY A 536 -22.93 50.00 12.03
N LEU A 537 -22.22 50.51 13.05
CA LEU A 537 -22.33 51.91 13.47
C LEU A 537 -21.82 52.89 12.40
N LEU A 538 -20.71 52.55 11.70
CA LEU A 538 -20.18 53.36 10.61
C LEU A 538 -21.15 53.45 9.42
N ALA A 539 -21.78 52.33 9.04
CA ALA A 539 -22.75 52.30 7.96
C ALA A 539 -23.99 53.17 8.28
N ALA A 540 -24.51 53.09 9.50
CA ALA A 540 -25.65 53.91 9.95
C ALA A 540 -25.32 55.42 9.90
N GLY A 541 -24.11 55.81 10.32
CA GLY A 541 -23.64 57.20 10.22
C GLY A 541 -23.56 57.72 8.78
N GLY A 542 -23.09 56.88 7.84
CA GLY A 542 -23.01 57.24 6.42
C GLY A 542 -24.37 57.50 5.77
N ILE A 543 -25.37 56.67 6.10
CA ILE A 543 -26.74 56.81 5.57
C ILE A 543 -27.38 58.13 6.05
N PHE A 544 -27.17 58.50 7.31
CA PHE A 544 -27.70 59.74 7.88
C PHE A 544 -27.16 61.01 7.21
N ALA A 545 -25.85 61.04 6.91
CA ALA A 545 -25.20 62.16 6.25
C ALA A 545 -25.72 62.40 4.82
N LEU A 546 -25.96 61.32 4.06
CA LEU A 546 -26.48 61.37 2.69
C LEU A 546 -27.87 62.03 2.61
N TYR A 547 -28.75 61.68 3.56
CA TYR A 547 -30.10 62.24 3.63
C TYR A 547 -30.09 63.76 3.90
N TRP A 548 -29.24 64.22 4.83
CA TRP A 548 -29.25 65.61 5.28
C TRP A 548 -28.71 66.60 4.24
N PHE A 549 -27.64 66.22 3.52
CA PHE A 549 -26.92 67.14 2.63
C PHE A 549 -27.40 67.13 1.18
N VAL A 550 -28.00 66.04 0.69
CA VAL A 550 -28.26 65.88 -0.76
C VAL A 550 -29.75 65.87 -1.09
N LEU A 551 -30.60 65.25 -0.26
CA LEU A 551 -31.99 64.92 -0.65
C LEU A 551 -33.06 65.91 -0.17
N LYS A 552 -32.69 67.01 0.50
CA LYS A 552 -33.65 67.96 1.09
C LYS A 552 -34.20 68.96 0.02
N PRO A 553 -35.52 69.03 -0.23
CA PRO A 553 -36.10 69.89 -1.28
C PRO A 553 -35.97 71.40 -0.96
N LYS A 554 -35.64 72.21 -1.98
CA LYS A 554 -35.41 73.67 -1.90
C LYS A 554 -36.63 74.48 -2.38
N PRO A 555 -36.88 75.69 -1.85
CA PRO A 555 -38.07 76.51 -2.18
C PRO A 555 -38.10 76.99 -3.65
N VAL A 556 -39.30 77.24 -4.17
CA VAL A 556 -39.60 77.67 -5.57
C VAL A 556 -40.48 78.92 -5.56
N PHE A 557 -40.42 79.76 -6.61
CA PHE A 557 -41.26 80.96 -6.70
C PHE A 557 -42.74 80.59 -6.70
N ARG A 558 -43.54 81.37 -5.98
CA ARG A 558 -45.00 81.30 -5.97
C ARG A 558 -45.55 82.72 -6.20
N GLY A 559 -46.83 82.85 -6.54
CA GLY A 559 -47.49 84.15 -6.69
C GLY A 559 -47.12 84.95 -7.94
N ARG A 560 -47.54 86.21 -7.94
CA ARG A 560 -47.29 87.21 -8.99
C ARG A 560 -46.90 88.55 -8.38
N LEU A 561 -46.18 89.38 -9.13
CA LEU A 561 -45.92 90.78 -8.78
C LEU A 561 -46.80 91.69 -9.63
N GLU A 562 -47.34 92.74 -9.02
CA GLU A 562 -48.05 93.81 -9.71
C GLU A 562 -47.25 95.10 -9.51
N GLY A 563 -46.79 95.72 -10.59
CA GLY A 563 -46.03 96.96 -10.58
C GLY A 563 -46.89 98.15 -10.99
N TYR A 564 -46.86 99.20 -10.18
CA TYR A 564 -47.51 100.47 -10.43
C TYR A 564 -46.43 101.56 -10.51
N PHE A 565 -46.19 102.13 -11.69
CA PHE A 565 -45.31 103.28 -11.82
C PHE A 565 -46.06 104.52 -11.32
N LEU A 566 -45.57 105.12 -10.24
CA LEU A 566 -46.17 106.30 -9.61
C LEU A 566 -45.67 107.59 -10.28
N ALA A 567 -44.43 107.57 -10.75
CA ALA A 567 -43.79 108.63 -11.50
C ALA A 567 -42.71 108.05 -12.42
N THR A 568 -42.48 108.67 -13.57
CA THR A 568 -41.45 108.28 -14.56
C THR A 568 -40.66 109.52 -14.99
N ALA A 569 -39.35 109.38 -15.18
CA ALA A 569 -38.50 110.50 -15.59
C ALA A 569 -38.89 111.13 -16.94
N ASN A 570 -39.58 110.37 -17.81
CA ASN A 570 -40.01 110.81 -19.13
C ASN A 570 -41.47 111.31 -19.16
N GLY A 571 -42.19 111.26 -18.03
CA GLY A 571 -43.60 111.66 -17.94
C GLY A 571 -44.59 110.74 -18.66
N GLU A 572 -44.15 109.57 -19.12
CA GLU A 572 -45.01 108.56 -19.74
C GLU A 572 -45.81 107.80 -18.68
N ASP A 573 -47.11 107.63 -18.92
CA ASP A 573 -48.01 106.83 -18.10
C ASP A 573 -47.90 105.35 -18.49
N ILE A 574 -47.37 104.53 -17.58
CA ILE A 574 -47.10 103.10 -17.83
C ILE A 574 -48.24 102.30 -17.19
N PRO A 575 -48.96 101.47 -17.97
CA PRO A 575 -50.05 100.67 -17.44
C PRO A 575 -49.54 99.67 -16.39
N VAL A 576 -50.42 99.26 -15.48
CA VAL A 576 -50.09 98.31 -14.41
C VAL A 576 -49.57 96.99 -14.99
N THR A 577 -48.34 96.63 -14.64
CA THR A 577 -47.64 95.46 -15.16
C THR A 577 -47.74 94.29 -14.20
N ASN A 578 -48.02 93.10 -14.73
CA ASN A 578 -48.17 91.89 -13.93
C ASN A 578 -47.12 90.83 -14.31
N TRP A 579 -46.32 90.39 -13.34
CA TRP A 579 -45.32 89.33 -13.52
C TRP A 579 -45.70 88.07 -12.76
N PRO A 580 -46.17 87.00 -13.42
CA PRO A 580 -46.40 85.71 -12.77
C PRO A 580 -45.05 85.06 -12.43
N LEU A 581 -44.67 85.04 -11.14
CA LEU A 581 -43.36 84.52 -10.71
C LEU A 581 -43.25 83.00 -10.88
N THR A 582 -44.37 82.29 -10.95
CA THR A 582 -44.42 80.85 -11.27
C THR A 582 -43.97 80.52 -12.70
N SER A 583 -43.92 81.50 -13.60
CA SER A 583 -43.40 81.33 -14.97
C SER A 583 -41.87 81.41 -15.06
N LEU A 584 -41.20 81.73 -13.95
CA LEU A 584 -39.74 81.80 -13.89
C LEU A 584 -39.19 80.40 -13.54
N GLU A 585 -38.44 79.79 -14.46
CA GLU A 585 -37.77 78.49 -14.25
C GLU A 585 -36.54 78.55 -13.32
N ARG A 586 -36.36 79.68 -12.64
CA ARG A 586 -35.22 79.99 -11.77
C ARG A 586 -35.71 80.47 -10.43
N ARG A 587 -34.85 80.45 -9.42
CA ARG A 587 -35.22 80.82 -8.04
C ARG A 587 -34.87 82.24 -7.65
N LYS A 588 -34.18 82.97 -8.53
CA LYS A 588 -33.73 84.35 -8.32
C LYS A 588 -33.88 85.13 -9.62
N VAL A 589 -34.40 86.34 -9.54
CA VAL A 589 -34.59 87.25 -10.69
C VAL A 589 -34.25 88.67 -10.25
N SER A 590 -33.65 89.48 -11.12
CA SER A 590 -33.45 90.90 -10.84
C SER A 590 -34.65 91.71 -11.32
N LEU A 591 -34.83 92.92 -10.77
CA LEU A 591 -35.94 93.79 -11.17
C LEU A 591 -35.80 94.29 -12.61
N SER A 592 -34.57 94.61 -13.06
CA SER A 592 -34.29 94.92 -14.48
C SER A 592 -34.79 93.82 -15.41
N GLU A 593 -34.57 92.56 -15.03
CA GLU A 593 -34.92 91.42 -15.87
C GLU A 593 -36.43 91.16 -15.93
N LEU A 594 -37.17 91.61 -14.91
CA LEU A 594 -38.62 91.67 -14.97
C LEU A 594 -39.10 92.77 -15.93
N PHE A 595 -38.43 93.93 -15.94
CA PHE A 595 -38.76 95.02 -16.86
C PHE A 595 -38.48 94.64 -18.33
N ASP A 596 -37.36 93.99 -18.60
CA ASP A 596 -36.98 93.53 -19.94
C ASP A 596 -37.99 92.52 -20.51
N ARG A 597 -38.60 91.66 -19.67
CA ARG A 597 -39.56 90.63 -20.13
C ARG A 597 -40.89 91.18 -20.65
N MET A 598 -41.27 92.40 -20.26
CA MET A 598 -42.56 93.00 -20.61
C MET A 598 -42.41 94.16 -21.62
N ASP A 599 -41.21 94.33 -22.19
CA ASP A 599 -40.86 95.40 -23.15
C ASP A 599 -41.30 96.80 -22.66
N ILE A 600 -41.13 97.07 -21.37
CA ILE A 600 -41.64 98.29 -20.72
C ILE A 600 -40.86 99.54 -21.19
N GLY A 601 -39.80 99.42 -21.99
CA GLY A 601 -39.05 100.54 -22.58
C GLY A 601 -38.29 101.43 -21.59
N VAL A 602 -38.52 101.27 -20.28
CA VAL A 602 -37.90 102.06 -19.22
C VAL A 602 -36.60 101.43 -18.74
N LYS A 603 -35.49 102.12 -19.00
CA LYS A 603 -34.19 101.79 -18.41
C LYS A 603 -33.99 102.60 -17.14
N VAL A 604 -34.33 102.00 -15.99
CA VAL A 604 -34.04 102.58 -14.67
C VAL A 604 -32.65 102.15 -14.17
N PRO A 605 -31.79 103.11 -13.77
CA PRO A 605 -30.50 102.82 -13.16
C PRO A 605 -30.63 101.89 -11.94
N GLU A 606 -29.62 101.05 -11.75
CA GLU A 606 -29.48 100.14 -10.60
C GLU A 606 -30.54 99.03 -10.41
N SER A 607 -31.63 99.00 -11.19
CA SER A 607 -32.68 97.97 -11.10
C SER A 607 -32.16 96.52 -11.23
N GLY A 608 -31.06 96.30 -11.95
CA GLY A 608 -30.39 94.99 -12.06
C GLY A 608 -29.73 94.50 -10.76
N ARG A 609 -29.56 95.39 -9.78
CA ARG A 609 -28.99 95.13 -8.45
C ARG A 609 -30.05 95.04 -7.35
N ILE A 610 -31.33 94.98 -7.73
CA ILE A 610 -32.45 94.62 -6.85
C ILE A 610 -32.86 93.20 -7.22
N TRP A 611 -32.68 92.25 -6.31
CA TRP A 611 -32.97 90.83 -6.53
C TRP A 611 -34.17 90.36 -5.72
N LEU A 612 -34.96 89.52 -6.37
CA LEU A 612 -36.09 88.81 -5.80
C LEU A 612 -35.75 87.31 -5.83
N GLU A 613 -35.91 86.61 -4.72
CA GLU A 613 -35.57 85.19 -4.56
C GLU A 613 -36.70 84.41 -3.87
N ALA A 614 -36.89 83.14 -4.23
CA ALA A 614 -37.94 82.29 -3.67
C ALA A 614 -37.68 81.95 -2.20
N GLY A 615 -38.56 82.42 -1.30
CA GLY A 615 -38.53 82.13 0.12
C GLY A 615 -39.31 80.86 0.51
N LYS A 616 -39.12 80.41 1.75
CA LYS A 616 -39.98 79.37 2.36
C LYS A 616 -41.33 79.98 2.76
N LYS A 617 -42.36 79.14 2.94
CA LYS A 617 -43.70 79.57 3.38
C LYS A 617 -44.30 80.68 2.52
N GLU A 618 -44.14 80.56 1.20
CA GLU A 618 -44.78 81.45 0.21
C GLU A 618 -44.29 82.90 0.23
N THR A 619 -43.16 83.18 0.89
CA THR A 619 -42.53 84.50 0.93
C THR A 619 -41.66 84.76 -0.31
N LEU A 620 -41.53 86.04 -0.65
CA LEU A 620 -40.58 86.51 -1.66
C LEU A 620 -39.43 87.27 -0.96
N LEU A 621 -38.22 86.77 -1.10
CA LEU A 621 -37.04 87.40 -0.51
C LEU A 621 -36.55 88.54 -1.39
N VAL A 622 -36.50 89.76 -0.86
CA VAL A 622 -36.03 90.96 -1.55
C VAL A 622 -34.68 91.34 -0.98
N ARG A 623 -33.67 91.52 -1.84
CA ARG A 623 -32.37 92.05 -1.47
C ARG A 623 -31.92 93.05 -2.51
N HIS A 624 -31.40 94.20 -2.10
CA HIS A 624 -30.81 95.15 -3.03
C HIS A 624 -29.40 95.57 -2.62
N ASP A 625 -28.56 95.92 -3.59
CA ASP A 625 -27.27 96.56 -3.37
C ASP A 625 -27.17 97.81 -4.28
N THR A 626 -28.00 98.80 -3.94
CA THR A 626 -28.30 99.99 -4.74
C THR A 626 -28.34 101.22 -3.84
N ASN A 627 -28.15 102.41 -4.44
CA ASN A 627 -28.45 103.70 -3.85
C ASN A 627 -29.95 104.05 -3.92
N CYS A 628 -30.77 103.25 -4.61
CA CYS A 628 -32.23 103.38 -4.62
C CYS A 628 -32.83 103.33 -3.20
N THR A 629 -33.88 104.12 -2.96
CA THR A 629 -34.64 104.06 -1.70
C THR A 629 -35.70 102.96 -1.81
N VAL A 630 -35.48 101.85 -1.10
CA VAL A 630 -36.37 100.68 -1.09
C VAL A 630 -37.10 100.62 0.24
N VAL A 631 -38.43 100.66 0.24
CA VAL A 631 -39.26 100.68 1.46
C VAL A 631 -40.30 99.57 1.38
N ARG A 632 -40.31 98.66 2.35
CA ARG A 632 -41.36 97.66 2.52
C ARG A 632 -42.45 98.23 3.43
N GLY A 633 -43.62 98.55 2.86
CA GLY A 633 -44.71 99.22 3.58
C GLY A 633 -44.28 100.60 4.11
N ARG A 634 -43.83 100.66 5.37
CA ARG A 634 -43.28 101.86 6.03
C ARG A 634 -41.84 101.69 6.53
N THR A 635 -41.22 100.53 6.30
CA THR A 635 -39.91 100.17 6.83
C THR A 635 -38.87 100.20 5.71
N PRO A 636 -37.82 101.04 5.80
CA PRO A 636 -36.72 101.02 4.84
C PRO A 636 -36.00 99.67 4.83
N VAL A 637 -35.76 99.13 3.64
CA VAL A 637 -34.92 97.94 3.45
C VAL A 637 -33.48 98.41 3.37
N LYS A 638 -32.59 97.80 4.17
CA LYS A 638 -31.16 98.16 4.17
C LYS A 638 -30.44 97.50 2.98
N PRO A 639 -29.47 98.19 2.34
CA PRO A 639 -28.61 97.56 1.36
C PRO A 639 -27.94 96.29 1.90
N ARG A 640 -27.80 95.29 1.02
CA ARG A 640 -27.23 93.96 1.27
C ARG A 640 -27.94 93.09 2.31
N HIS A 641 -29.08 93.54 2.84
CA HIS A 641 -29.92 92.74 3.72
C HIS A 641 -31.09 92.14 2.95
N THR A 642 -31.42 90.90 3.29
CA THR A 642 -32.54 90.17 2.70
C THR A 642 -33.76 90.35 3.58
N GLU A 643 -34.82 90.92 3.03
CA GLU A 643 -36.13 91.05 3.69
C GLU A 643 -37.13 90.10 3.04
N ALA A 644 -38.03 89.53 3.83
CA ALA A 644 -39.10 88.69 3.30
C ALA A 644 -40.36 89.53 3.05
N LEU A 645 -40.90 89.43 1.85
CA LEU A 645 -42.14 90.05 1.43
C LEU A 645 -43.26 89.00 1.43
N GLU A 646 -44.30 89.24 2.21
CA GLU A 646 -45.50 88.37 2.27
C GLU A 646 -46.55 88.79 1.24
N TYR A 647 -47.56 87.94 1.01
CA TYR A 647 -48.64 88.30 0.10
C TYR A 647 -49.40 89.54 0.58
N ASN A 648 -49.73 90.41 -0.36
CA ASN A 648 -50.33 91.73 -0.23
C ASN A 648 -49.42 92.78 0.42
N GLU A 649 -48.17 92.45 0.76
CA GLU A 649 -47.20 93.48 1.13
C GLU A 649 -46.74 94.27 -0.10
N LYS A 650 -46.40 95.54 0.16
CA LYS A 650 -45.98 96.50 -0.85
C LYS A 650 -44.50 96.83 -0.68
N LEU A 651 -43.81 96.95 -1.80
CA LEU A 651 -42.44 97.38 -1.90
C LEU A 651 -42.41 98.65 -2.75
N TYR A 652 -42.11 99.78 -2.13
CA TYR A 652 -41.89 101.05 -2.81
C TYR A 652 -40.42 101.18 -3.16
N ILE A 653 -40.13 101.57 -4.40
CA ILE A 653 -38.77 101.78 -4.88
C ILE A 653 -38.74 103.14 -5.57
N THR A 654 -38.01 104.07 -4.99
CA THR A 654 -37.59 105.31 -5.67
C THR A 654 -36.19 105.06 -6.22
N PHE A 655 -36.04 105.14 -7.54
CA PHE A 655 -34.77 104.84 -8.22
C PHE A 655 -33.75 105.97 -8.04
N GLU A 656 -32.49 105.70 -8.40
CA GLU A 656 -31.37 106.65 -8.24
C GLU A 656 -31.59 107.99 -8.97
N ASP A 657 -32.40 108.00 -10.03
CA ASP A 657 -32.77 109.22 -10.75
C ASP A 657 -33.60 110.21 -9.92
N GLY A 658 -34.10 109.78 -8.75
CA GLY A 658 -34.87 110.61 -7.82
C GLY A 658 -36.25 111.01 -8.32
N VAL A 659 -36.67 110.50 -9.49
CA VAL A 659 -37.94 110.86 -10.15
C VAL A 659 -38.76 109.62 -10.46
N THR A 660 -38.14 108.51 -10.85
CA THR A 660 -38.89 107.30 -11.17
C THR A 660 -39.22 106.55 -9.89
N GLU A 661 -40.52 106.32 -9.67
CA GLU A 661 -41.05 105.63 -8.49
C GLU A 661 -41.95 104.48 -8.90
N ILE A 662 -41.73 103.29 -8.32
CA ILE A 662 -42.57 102.12 -8.53
C ILE A 662 -43.05 101.53 -7.21
N GLU A 663 -44.33 101.19 -7.14
CA GLU A 663 -44.92 100.36 -6.10
C GLU A 663 -45.08 98.93 -6.65
N ILE A 664 -44.41 97.96 -6.03
CA ILE A 664 -44.53 96.54 -6.36
C ILE A 664 -45.34 95.83 -5.27
N ARG A 665 -46.40 95.13 -5.66
CA ARG A 665 -47.19 94.30 -4.75
C ARG A 665 -46.97 92.83 -5.05
N TYR A 666 -46.64 92.06 -4.02
CA TYR A 666 -46.58 90.61 -4.15
C TYR A 666 -47.95 90.01 -3.84
N LYS A 667 -48.56 89.28 -4.78
CA LYS A 667 -49.90 88.71 -4.62
C LYS A 667 -49.92 87.22 -4.92
N ALA A 668 -50.84 86.51 -4.28
CA ALA A 668 -51.14 85.14 -4.64
C ALA A 668 -51.81 85.11 -6.02
N ILE A 669 -51.48 84.10 -6.83
CA ILE A 669 -52.22 83.82 -8.06
C ILE A 669 -53.55 83.17 -7.64
N LYS A 670 -54.68 83.87 -7.85
CA LYS A 670 -56.00 83.24 -7.69
C LYS A 670 -56.17 82.20 -8.80
N PRO A 671 -56.54 80.94 -8.49
CA PRO A 671 -56.76 79.94 -9.53
C PRO A 671 -57.93 80.39 -10.42
N SER A 672 -57.65 80.62 -11.71
CA SER A 672 -58.71 80.74 -12.72
C SER A 672 -59.37 79.37 -12.87
N THR A 673 -60.65 79.29 -12.54
CA THR A 673 -61.50 78.12 -12.77
C THR A 673 -61.58 77.86 -14.28
N ASN A 674 -60.85 76.84 -14.74
CA ASN A 674 -61.21 76.09 -15.94
C ASN A 674 -61.17 74.61 -15.58
N ILE A 675 -62.38 74.07 -15.42
CA ILE A 675 -62.66 72.64 -15.30
C ILE A 675 -62.46 72.03 -16.69
N TYR A 676 -61.65 70.97 -16.80
CA TYR A 676 -61.98 69.84 -17.66
C TYR A 676 -61.32 68.56 -17.15
N VAL A 677 -62.14 67.51 -17.17
CA VAL A 677 -62.03 66.21 -16.53
C VAL A 677 -61.25 65.23 -17.41
N GLY A 678 -60.51 64.30 -16.81
CA GLY A 678 -59.93 63.15 -17.51
C GLY A 678 -59.48 62.05 -16.56
N GLN A 679 -60.38 61.10 -16.28
CA GLN A 679 -60.19 59.90 -15.47
C GLN A 679 -59.09 58.95 -15.99
N LYS A 680 -58.41 58.25 -15.06
CA LYS A 680 -58.38 56.78 -14.92
C LYS A 680 -57.63 56.41 -13.63
N LYS A 681 -58.33 55.97 -12.57
CA LYS A 681 -58.57 54.55 -12.23
C LYS A 681 -57.32 53.66 -12.32
N ASP A 682 -56.58 53.62 -11.21
CA ASP A 682 -56.38 52.46 -10.31
C ASP A 682 -57.33 51.25 -10.55
N PRO A 683 -57.05 49.98 -10.12
CA PRO A 683 -56.15 49.62 -9.01
C PRO A 683 -55.53 48.18 -9.03
N GLN A 684 -54.93 47.85 -7.88
CA GLN A 684 -54.89 46.53 -7.20
C GLN A 684 -53.69 45.61 -7.47
N GLN A 685 -52.82 45.41 -6.45
CA GLN A 685 -52.94 44.47 -5.29
C GLN A 685 -52.56 43.04 -5.71
N ALA A 686 -51.93 42.19 -4.91
CA ALA A 686 -51.66 42.18 -3.48
C ALA A 686 -50.68 41.04 -3.16
N MET A 687 -50.02 41.21 -2.01
CA MET A 687 -49.66 40.19 -1.00
C MET A 687 -48.78 39.00 -1.39
N GLY A 688 -47.67 38.91 -0.66
CA GLY A 688 -46.73 37.81 -0.55
C GLY A 688 -45.55 38.26 0.29
#